data_AF-A0A8H8RTZ2-F1
#
_entry.id   AF-A0A8H8RTZ2-F1
#
_cell.length_a   1.000
_cell.length_b   1.000
_cell.length_c   1.000
_cell.angle_alpha   90.00
_cell.angle_beta   90.00
_cell.angle_gamma   90.00
#
_symmetry.space_group_name_H-M   'P 1'
#
loop_
_entity.id
_entity.type
_entity.pdbx_description
1 polymer ?
#
loop_
_entity_poly.entity_id
_entity_poly.type
_entity_poly.pdbx_seq_one_letter_code
_entity_poly.pdbx_strand_id
1 'polypeptide(L)'
;MSESYSPDPGVEPVSGSLLSTVFLSERDLGLRIPINYVTSPGVSLQAACFPRLRYEDDNSGDCLSNLLAVGFRRFELDLYWNSGRNVWSFCPVAIPESIPNSTAPSNDASSATLTSASLTAASSGSMLEARQATGSESSSTSETSGSSSVLVGSELPGISGTLLNASPTSLGNASPTVVVLPDSSNDPLISIGPYVCTTTINLSTFTSQILSFIEQTENTLDATLLYVTLNIHAAASDKSPLSSPSAPTDLPGALDTLSSLFYGNLSNYIYTPNNLASDRANLNNSWYTVQTMYKPIQDYYTVRKNQYGVDTTEDGWPATSYVEFSKSKRLLLGWGRVDPQMDRYDFNADAGTIFPNGYIQDIQTDVVADSSGALTSGCFMQDNTDELSKINSSWAIDTFSYPTTLSANITPLLNFTTNSVECGISPFLNVTLLNATAHDNPIPYQNFTYSTVWSWAANEPRNYTSSSASTESLFRCATANIDLSGRWVVADCSQKYYAACRASGQPYNWTITTYPTSYSFAEDACPDNYRFSAPRTALENSYLSKALKDNHRDYDGHGAWVDFNSLDYKSCWVTGGPNATCPYSDSLRQQDDLHERIILVPAIAATIALIVTALTIFVKVVGGRRGRRRSRRRGGNGFVYEGVPS
;
A
#
# COMPACT_ATOMS: atom_id res chain seq x y z
N MET A 1 -7.00 7.26 -22.45
CA MET A 1 -8.22 6.84 -21.72
C MET A 1 -7.93 6.93 -20.23
N SER A 2 -8.95 6.90 -19.37
CA SER A 2 -8.76 6.92 -17.91
C SER A 2 -9.07 5.54 -17.36
N GLU A 3 -8.06 4.86 -16.83
CA GLU A 3 -8.28 3.66 -16.03
C GLU A 3 -8.73 4.04 -14.62
N SER A 4 -9.60 3.23 -14.05
CA SER A 4 -10.13 3.39 -12.69
C SER A 4 -9.62 2.28 -11.79
N TYR A 5 -9.44 2.59 -10.51
CA TYR A 5 -9.19 1.57 -9.50
C TYR A 5 -10.40 0.63 -9.39
N SER A 6 -10.17 -0.65 -9.66
CA SER A 6 -11.17 -1.73 -9.63
C SER A 6 -10.47 -3.08 -9.39
N PRO A 7 -10.13 -3.40 -8.13
CA PRO A 7 -9.44 -4.65 -7.82
C PRO A 7 -10.33 -5.87 -8.06
N ASP A 8 -9.71 -7.02 -8.34
CA ASP A 8 -10.42 -8.26 -8.61
C ASP A 8 -11.23 -8.74 -7.38
N PRO A 9 -12.37 -9.44 -7.60
CA PRO A 9 -13.19 -9.95 -6.51
C PRO A 9 -12.40 -10.81 -5.53
N GLY A 10 -12.39 -10.42 -4.26
CA GLY A 10 -11.72 -11.13 -3.17
C GLY A 10 -10.24 -10.80 -2.98
N VAL A 11 -9.69 -9.83 -3.73
CA VAL A 11 -8.33 -9.32 -3.52
C VAL A 11 -8.27 -8.33 -2.36
N GLU A 12 -9.25 -7.42 -2.28
CA GLU A 12 -9.35 -6.51 -1.15
C GLU A 12 -9.69 -7.27 0.14
N PRO A 13 -8.98 -7.01 1.25
CA PRO A 13 -9.38 -7.50 2.55
C PRO A 13 -10.79 -7.01 2.86
N VAL A 14 -11.72 -7.93 3.11
CA VAL A 14 -13.07 -7.58 3.55
C VAL A 14 -12.95 -6.69 4.80
N SER A 15 -13.61 -5.53 4.80
CA SER A 15 -13.55 -4.63 5.94
C SER A 15 -14.06 -5.31 7.21
N GLY A 16 -13.34 -5.11 8.32
CA GLY A 16 -13.61 -5.81 9.59
C GLY A 16 -13.13 -7.27 9.60
N SER A 17 -12.46 -7.74 8.54
CA SER A 17 -11.73 -9.01 8.58
C SER A 17 -10.53 -8.95 9.51
N LEU A 18 -9.99 -10.13 9.82
CA LEU A 18 -8.74 -10.26 10.56
C LEU A 18 -7.61 -9.45 9.89
N LEU A 19 -7.44 -9.63 8.58
CA LEU A 19 -6.35 -9.01 7.84
C LEU A 19 -6.48 -7.48 7.76
N SER A 20 -7.69 -6.95 7.56
CA SER A 20 -7.90 -5.50 7.60
C SER A 20 -7.59 -4.93 8.99
N THR A 21 -7.94 -5.66 10.06
CA THR A 21 -7.65 -5.23 11.44
C THR A 21 -6.14 -5.22 11.73
N VAL A 22 -5.40 -6.19 11.19
CA VAL A 22 -3.93 -6.26 11.34
C VAL A 22 -3.27 -5.06 10.66
N PHE A 23 -3.57 -4.79 9.39
CA PHE A 23 -2.97 -3.65 8.68
C PHE A 23 -3.38 -2.30 9.28
N LEU A 24 -4.64 -2.17 9.70
CA LEU A 24 -5.12 -0.98 10.39
C LEU A 24 -4.38 -0.75 11.72
N SER A 25 -4.14 -1.82 12.48
CA SER A 25 -3.37 -1.76 13.74
C SER A 25 -1.96 -1.21 13.52
N GLU A 26 -1.23 -1.75 12.54
CA GLU A 26 0.15 -1.32 12.26
C GLU A 26 0.22 0.10 11.74
N ARG A 27 -0.73 0.48 10.88
CA ARG A 27 -0.87 1.87 10.42
C ARG A 27 -1.07 2.80 11.61
N ASP A 28 -2.00 2.48 12.50
CA ASP A 28 -2.39 3.34 13.63
C ASP A 28 -1.28 3.48 14.67
N LEU A 29 -0.52 2.41 14.93
CA LEU A 29 0.70 2.45 15.74
C LEU A 29 1.77 3.36 15.13
N GLY A 30 1.90 3.32 13.81
CA GLY A 30 2.89 4.07 13.03
C GLY A 30 2.51 5.52 12.71
N LEU A 31 1.27 5.97 12.98
CA LEU A 31 0.75 7.25 12.49
C LEU A 31 1.61 8.48 12.82
N ARG A 32 2.29 8.46 13.97
CA ARG A 32 3.12 9.59 14.45
C ARG A 32 4.62 9.40 14.19
N ILE A 33 5.00 8.26 13.65
CA ILE A 33 6.38 7.98 13.26
C ILE A 33 6.69 8.73 11.97
N PRO A 34 7.84 9.41 11.87
CA PRO A 34 8.26 10.00 10.61
C PRO A 34 8.29 8.97 9.47
N ILE A 35 7.75 9.35 8.31
CA ILE A 35 7.48 8.44 7.19
C ILE A 35 8.72 7.68 6.70
N ASN A 36 9.91 8.23 6.92
CA ASN A 36 11.17 7.63 6.53
C ASN A 36 11.57 6.42 7.37
N TYR A 37 11.01 6.22 8.56
CA TYR A 37 11.29 5.04 9.41
C TYR A 37 10.20 3.96 9.35
N VAL A 38 9.13 4.19 8.58
CA VAL A 38 8.03 3.24 8.43
C VAL A 38 8.34 2.29 7.28
N THR A 39 8.47 1.00 7.59
CA THR A 39 8.66 -0.05 6.59
C THR A 39 7.38 -0.27 5.79
N SER A 40 7.48 -0.42 4.48
CA SER A 40 6.32 -0.75 3.64
C SER A 40 6.73 -1.59 2.43
N PRO A 41 5.92 -2.57 1.99
CA PRO A 41 6.24 -3.39 0.83
C PRO A 41 6.30 -2.55 -0.44
N GLY A 42 7.36 -2.78 -1.22
CA GLY A 42 7.56 -2.17 -2.53
C GLY A 42 7.55 -3.17 -3.68
N VAL A 43 7.24 -2.68 -4.89
CA VAL A 43 7.18 -3.50 -6.10
C VAL A 43 7.59 -2.72 -7.35
N SER A 44 8.32 -3.39 -8.24
CA SER A 44 8.53 -2.93 -9.61
C SER A 44 7.31 -3.28 -10.47
N LEU A 45 6.66 -2.26 -11.06
CA LEU A 45 5.49 -2.46 -11.91
C LEU A 45 5.84 -3.30 -13.14
N GLN A 46 7.05 -3.13 -13.68
CA GLN A 46 7.58 -3.93 -14.77
C GLN A 46 7.65 -5.42 -14.40
N ALA A 47 8.15 -5.75 -13.20
CA ALA A 47 8.25 -7.13 -12.74
C ALA A 47 6.89 -7.78 -12.44
N ALA A 48 5.97 -7.02 -11.84
CA ALA A 48 4.67 -7.54 -11.39
C ALA A 48 3.59 -7.57 -12.49
N CYS A 49 3.63 -6.64 -13.44
CA CYS A 49 2.58 -6.48 -14.46
C CYS A 49 3.06 -6.80 -15.88
N PHE A 50 4.35 -6.62 -16.19
CA PHE A 50 4.88 -6.74 -17.56
C PHE A 50 5.94 -7.86 -17.78
N PRO A 51 5.86 -9.04 -17.12
CA PRO A 51 6.88 -10.07 -17.24
C PRO A 51 6.98 -10.70 -18.63
N ARG A 52 5.92 -10.55 -19.44
CA ARG A 52 5.79 -11.12 -20.79
C ARG A 52 5.93 -10.08 -21.89
N LEU A 53 6.43 -8.88 -21.57
CA LEU A 53 6.61 -7.77 -22.52
C LEU A 53 5.31 -7.32 -23.21
N ARG A 54 4.18 -7.48 -22.51
CA ARG A 54 2.84 -7.05 -22.95
C ARG A 54 2.40 -5.88 -22.09
N TYR A 55 2.06 -4.76 -22.72
CA TYR A 55 1.72 -3.48 -22.11
C TYR A 55 0.33 -3.08 -22.60
N GLU A 56 -0.69 -3.43 -21.84
CA GLU A 56 -2.10 -3.32 -22.25
C GLU A 56 -2.86 -2.59 -21.15
N ASP A 57 -3.66 -1.57 -21.49
CA ASP A 57 -4.30 -0.70 -20.50
C ASP A 57 -5.12 -1.49 -19.47
N ASP A 58 -6.09 -2.30 -19.90
CA ASP A 58 -6.97 -3.10 -19.02
C ASP A 58 -6.15 -4.02 -18.08
N ASN A 59 -5.28 -4.87 -18.62
CA ASN A 59 -4.48 -5.82 -17.83
C ASN A 59 -3.49 -5.10 -16.89
N SER A 60 -2.95 -3.95 -17.30
CA SER A 60 -2.09 -3.12 -16.45
C SER A 60 -2.89 -2.50 -15.31
N GLY A 61 -4.10 -2.02 -15.63
CA GLY A 61 -5.06 -1.45 -14.70
C GLY A 61 -5.44 -2.45 -13.63
N ASP A 62 -5.92 -3.63 -14.02
CA ASP A 62 -6.29 -4.68 -13.05
C ASP A 62 -5.09 -5.11 -12.20
N CYS A 63 -3.91 -5.24 -12.81
CA CYS A 63 -2.68 -5.57 -12.08
C CYS A 63 -2.33 -4.52 -11.01
N LEU A 64 -2.35 -3.23 -11.36
CA LEU A 64 -2.06 -2.15 -10.41
C LEU A 64 -3.14 -2.05 -9.33
N SER A 65 -4.43 -2.23 -9.67
CA SER A 65 -5.52 -2.27 -8.71
C SER A 65 -5.31 -3.38 -7.69
N ASN A 66 -4.94 -4.58 -8.15
CA ASN A 66 -4.65 -5.69 -7.26
C ASN A 66 -3.45 -5.41 -6.35
N LEU A 67 -2.37 -4.82 -6.86
CA LEU A 67 -1.19 -4.46 -6.04
C LEU A 67 -1.55 -3.44 -4.94
N LEU A 68 -2.34 -2.41 -5.28
CA LEU A 68 -2.82 -1.41 -4.31
C LEU A 68 -3.69 -2.06 -3.23
N ALA A 69 -4.63 -2.92 -3.66
CA ALA A 69 -5.57 -3.63 -2.80
C ALA A 69 -4.89 -4.60 -1.81
N VAL A 70 -3.87 -5.35 -2.26
CA VAL A 70 -3.16 -6.29 -1.37
C VAL A 70 -2.18 -5.62 -0.41
N GLY A 71 -1.94 -4.31 -0.55
CA GLY A 71 -1.21 -3.53 0.45
C GLY A 71 0.16 -2.98 0.01
N PHE A 72 0.52 -3.03 -1.28
CA PHE A 72 1.74 -2.35 -1.74
C PHE A 72 1.62 -0.83 -1.56
N ARG A 73 2.70 -0.19 -1.11
CA ARG A 73 2.76 1.26 -0.86
C ARG A 73 3.90 1.94 -1.60
N ARG A 74 4.94 1.19 -2.01
CA ARG A 74 6.06 1.69 -2.81
C ARG A 74 5.99 1.10 -4.22
N PHE A 75 6.06 1.94 -5.24
CA PHE A 75 6.02 1.54 -6.64
C PHE A 75 7.23 2.09 -7.39
N GLU A 76 7.88 1.24 -8.16
CA GLU A 76 8.88 1.66 -9.15
C GLU A 76 8.28 1.54 -10.55
N LEU A 77 8.41 2.63 -11.32
CA LEU A 77 7.88 2.75 -12.67
C LEU A 77 9.03 2.93 -13.66
N ASP A 78 9.06 2.11 -14.71
CA ASP A 78 9.94 2.33 -15.87
C ASP A 78 9.15 3.09 -16.95
N LEU A 79 9.55 4.35 -17.19
CA LEU A 79 8.93 5.24 -18.16
C LEU A 79 9.85 5.48 -19.35
N TYR A 80 9.31 5.29 -20.55
CA TYR A 80 10.03 5.40 -21.81
C TYR A 80 9.53 6.62 -22.58
N TRP A 81 10.45 7.52 -22.90
CA TRP A 81 10.14 8.68 -23.72
C TRP A 81 10.01 8.28 -25.19
N ASN A 82 8.80 8.43 -25.74
CA ASN A 82 8.53 8.26 -27.16
C ASN A 82 8.55 9.64 -27.84
N SER A 83 9.69 10.00 -28.43
CA SER A 83 9.88 11.30 -29.07
C SER A 83 8.97 11.55 -30.28
N GLY A 84 8.56 10.51 -31.01
CA GLY A 84 7.65 10.68 -32.14
C GLY A 84 6.25 11.13 -31.72
N ARG A 85 5.80 10.71 -30.54
CA ARG A 85 4.48 11.05 -30.02
C ARG A 85 4.48 12.12 -28.94
N ASN A 86 5.66 12.53 -28.45
CA ASN A 86 5.85 13.38 -27.29
C ASN A 86 5.09 12.86 -26.04
N VAL A 87 5.25 11.56 -25.74
CA VAL A 87 4.60 10.95 -24.57
C VAL A 87 5.56 10.08 -23.76
N TRP A 88 5.35 10.06 -22.45
CA TRP A 88 5.91 9.07 -21.55
C TRP A 88 5.04 7.81 -21.55
N SER A 89 5.57 6.71 -22.09
CA SER A 89 4.88 5.42 -22.19
C SER A 89 5.51 4.37 -21.28
N PHE A 90 4.75 3.34 -20.91
CA PHE A 90 5.32 2.14 -20.31
C PHE A 90 5.94 1.19 -21.35
N CYS A 91 5.58 1.34 -22.64
CA CYS A 91 6.10 0.51 -23.70
C CYS A 91 7.59 0.84 -24.00
N PRO A 92 8.52 -0.14 -23.92
CA PRO A 92 9.95 0.11 -24.13
C PRO A 92 10.35 0.53 -25.55
N VAL A 93 9.43 0.41 -26.50
CA VAL A 93 9.65 0.71 -27.91
C VAL A 93 8.72 1.84 -28.36
N ALA A 94 9.24 2.73 -29.20
CA ALA A 94 8.50 3.84 -29.76
C ALA A 94 7.36 3.33 -30.63
N ILE A 95 6.13 3.65 -30.25
CA ILE A 95 4.93 3.38 -31.04
C ILE A 95 4.86 4.45 -32.16
N PRO A 96 4.80 4.05 -33.44
CA PRO A 96 4.72 5.00 -34.57
C PRO A 96 3.49 5.89 -34.50
N GLU A 97 3.58 7.12 -35.02
CA GLU A 97 2.46 8.06 -35.12
C GLU A 97 1.33 7.55 -36.05
N SER A 98 1.68 6.74 -37.05
CA SER A 98 0.72 6.13 -37.98
C SER A 98 0.96 4.63 -38.07
N ILE A 99 -0.12 3.87 -37.86
CA ILE A 99 -0.08 2.41 -37.92
C ILE A 99 -0.56 1.99 -39.32
N PRO A 100 0.30 1.42 -40.16
CA PRO A 100 -0.14 0.88 -41.45
C PRO A 100 -1.15 -0.26 -41.22
N ASN A 101 -2.26 -0.27 -41.97
CA ASN A 101 -3.41 -1.20 -41.88
C ASN A 101 -4.42 -1.00 -40.74
N SER A 102 -4.51 0.18 -40.11
CA SER A 102 -5.75 0.58 -39.42
C SER A 102 -6.86 0.84 -40.45
N THR A 103 -7.57 -0.21 -40.90
CA THR A 103 -8.90 -0.01 -41.47
C THR A 103 -9.83 0.40 -40.33
N ALA A 104 -10.01 1.71 -40.15
CA ALA A 104 -11.10 2.23 -39.33
C ALA A 104 -12.43 1.60 -39.79
N PRO A 105 -13.31 1.13 -38.90
CA PRO A 105 -14.70 0.96 -39.27
C PRO A 105 -15.23 2.35 -39.63
N SER A 106 -15.65 2.50 -40.90
CA SER A 106 -16.32 3.69 -41.41
C SER A 106 -17.59 3.95 -40.59
N ASN A 107 -17.56 4.94 -39.71
CA ASN A 107 -18.77 5.55 -39.18
C ASN A 107 -18.97 6.90 -39.87
N ASP A 108 -19.84 6.87 -40.89
CA ASP A 108 -20.61 8.04 -41.28
C ASP A 108 -21.35 8.56 -40.03
N ALA A 109 -20.89 9.70 -39.50
CA ALA A 109 -21.71 10.54 -38.63
C ALA A 109 -21.28 12.00 -38.79
N SER A 110 -22.14 12.72 -39.49
CA SER A 110 -22.16 14.15 -39.74
C SER A 110 -21.70 15.02 -38.58
N SER A 111 -20.96 16.07 -38.95
CA SER A 111 -20.67 17.30 -38.22
C SER A 111 -21.66 17.65 -37.11
N ALA A 112 -21.16 17.67 -35.86
CA ALA A 112 -21.78 18.41 -34.77
C ALA A 112 -20.70 19.28 -34.09
N THR A 113 -20.91 20.57 -34.19
CA THR A 113 -20.15 21.66 -33.58
C THR A 113 -20.03 21.52 -32.06
N LEU A 114 -18.81 21.61 -31.54
CA LEU A 114 -18.51 21.74 -30.11
C LEU A 114 -18.96 23.13 -29.62
N THR A 115 -20.07 23.20 -28.89
CA THR A 115 -20.37 24.34 -28.02
C THR A 115 -19.78 24.11 -26.64
N SER A 116 -18.89 25.01 -26.24
CA SER A 116 -18.27 25.09 -24.93
C SER A 116 -19.34 25.17 -23.82
N ALA A 117 -19.43 24.15 -22.98
CA ALA A 117 -20.20 24.20 -21.74
C ALA A 117 -19.22 24.41 -20.58
N SER A 118 -19.23 25.62 -20.02
CA SER A 118 -18.60 25.99 -18.76
C SER A 118 -19.24 25.20 -17.61
N LEU A 119 -18.44 24.35 -16.95
CA LEU A 119 -18.82 23.63 -15.74
C LEU A 119 -18.77 24.57 -14.54
N THR A 120 -19.95 24.76 -13.94
CA THR A 120 -20.18 25.44 -12.67
C THR A 120 -19.47 24.71 -11.53
N ALA A 121 -18.74 25.48 -10.72
CA ALA A 121 -18.10 25.03 -9.49
C ALA A 121 -19.07 24.28 -8.57
N ALA A 122 -18.74 23.03 -8.24
CA ALA A 122 -19.39 22.31 -7.17
C ALA A 122 -18.84 22.83 -5.83
N SER A 123 -19.75 23.32 -5.00
CA SER A 123 -19.53 23.87 -3.67
C SER A 123 -18.97 22.82 -2.71
N SER A 124 -17.85 23.16 -2.08
CA SER A 124 -17.26 22.48 -0.92
C SER A 124 -18.25 22.43 0.24
N GLY A 125 -18.74 21.24 0.58
CA GLY A 125 -19.44 20.96 1.83
C GLY A 125 -18.46 20.78 2.97
N SER A 126 -17.84 21.87 3.43
CA SER A 126 -17.06 21.89 4.67
C SER A 126 -18.00 22.06 5.85
N MET A 127 -18.28 20.98 6.58
CA MET A 127 -18.79 21.05 7.95
C MET A 127 -17.70 20.59 8.92
N LEU A 128 -16.98 21.56 9.48
CA LEU A 128 -16.50 21.54 10.87
C LEU A 128 -16.11 22.97 11.26
N GLU A 129 -16.91 23.50 12.18
CA GLU A 129 -16.82 24.87 12.71
C GLU A 129 -15.54 25.05 13.54
N ALA A 130 -14.75 26.07 13.19
CA ALA A 130 -13.88 26.76 14.14
C ALA A 130 -14.10 28.28 13.97
N ARG A 131 -14.61 28.90 15.04
CA ARG A 131 -14.92 30.33 15.12
C ARG A 131 -13.64 31.19 15.08
N GLN A 132 -13.60 32.06 14.09
CA GLN A 132 -13.34 33.52 14.19
C GLN A 132 -12.17 34.01 15.07
N ALA A 133 -11.09 34.46 14.41
CA ALA A 133 -10.42 35.72 14.74
C ALA A 133 -9.70 36.29 13.50
N THR A 134 -10.16 37.47 13.09
CA THR A 134 -9.68 38.36 12.04
C THR A 134 -8.31 38.98 12.33
N GLY A 135 -7.49 39.19 11.29
CA GLY A 135 -6.26 39.99 11.36
C GLY A 135 -5.47 40.04 10.04
N SER A 136 -5.90 40.95 9.17
CA SER A 136 -5.37 41.55 7.94
C SER A 136 -3.86 41.53 7.56
N GLU A 137 -3.67 41.66 6.23
CA GLU A 137 -2.57 42.34 5.48
C GLU A 137 -1.22 41.61 5.31
N SER A 138 -0.96 41.02 4.14
CA SER A 138 -0.35 41.61 2.92
C SER A 138 1.10 42.06 3.07
N SER A 139 2.01 41.45 2.31
CA SER A 139 2.92 42.13 1.36
C SER A 139 4.04 41.20 0.88
N SER A 140 4.16 41.14 -0.43
CA SER A 140 5.28 40.67 -1.24
C SER A 140 6.62 41.31 -0.87
N THR A 141 7.72 40.57 -1.00
CA THR A 141 8.94 41.05 -1.68
C THR A 141 9.91 39.89 -1.94
N SER A 142 10.35 39.83 -3.19
CA SER A 142 11.42 39.01 -3.74
C SER A 142 12.79 39.57 -3.36
N GLU A 143 13.81 38.72 -3.26
CA GLU A 143 15.22 38.93 -3.71
C GLU A 143 16.10 37.76 -3.19
N THR A 144 16.49 36.81 -4.05
CA THR A 144 17.76 36.67 -4.81
C THR A 144 19.05 36.39 -4.03
N SER A 145 19.73 35.33 -4.53
CA SER A 145 21.18 35.00 -4.45
C SER A 145 21.58 34.16 -3.23
N GLY A 146 22.34 33.07 -3.35
CA GLY A 146 23.04 32.44 -4.46
C GLY A 146 23.74 31.20 -3.90
N SER A 147 23.70 30.06 -4.61
CA SER A 147 24.31 28.82 -4.13
C SER A 147 25.51 28.45 -5.00
N SER A 148 26.63 28.23 -4.32
CA SER A 148 27.92 27.85 -4.88
C SER A 148 27.95 26.37 -5.19
N SER A 149 28.32 26.01 -6.41
CA SER A 149 28.54 24.64 -6.85
C SER A 149 29.90 24.13 -6.34
N VAL A 150 29.88 22.99 -5.63
CA VAL A 150 31.06 22.19 -5.36
C VAL A 150 30.85 20.84 -6.01
N LEU A 151 31.62 20.60 -7.08
CA LEU A 151 31.74 19.36 -7.81
C LEU A 151 32.56 18.36 -6.99
N VAL A 152 32.01 17.18 -6.71
CA VAL A 152 32.80 15.98 -6.40
C VAL A 152 32.22 14.83 -7.19
N GLY A 153 32.94 14.44 -8.23
CA GLY A 153 32.69 13.21 -8.98
C GLY A 153 33.26 12.01 -8.23
N SER A 154 32.56 10.89 -8.31
CA SER A 154 33.12 9.57 -8.00
C SER A 154 32.47 8.54 -8.92
N GLU A 155 33.22 8.12 -9.94
CA GLU A 155 32.99 6.90 -10.72
C GLU A 155 33.29 5.66 -9.88
N LEU A 156 32.52 4.57 -10.04
CA LEU A 156 32.89 3.17 -9.73
C LEU A 156 31.74 2.20 -10.14
N PRO A 157 31.97 0.88 -10.28
CA PRO A 157 32.29 0.23 -11.55
C PRO A 157 31.16 -0.67 -12.09
N GLY A 158 31.18 -0.89 -13.41
CA GLY A 158 30.26 -1.78 -14.11
C GLY A 158 30.45 -3.25 -13.76
N ILE A 159 29.35 -3.92 -13.44
CA ILE A 159 29.26 -5.36 -13.25
C ILE A 159 28.71 -5.97 -14.55
N SER A 160 29.55 -6.73 -15.24
CA SER A 160 29.16 -7.56 -16.39
C SER A 160 28.41 -8.80 -15.92
N GLY A 161 27.11 -8.85 -16.18
CA GLY A 161 26.31 -10.07 -16.13
C GLY A 161 26.36 -10.79 -17.49
N THR A 162 26.93 -11.99 -17.50
CA THR A 162 27.05 -12.86 -18.67
C THR A 162 25.69 -13.32 -19.19
N LEU A 163 25.25 -12.78 -20.32
CA LEU A 163 24.18 -13.35 -21.14
C LEU A 163 24.69 -14.62 -21.83
N LEU A 164 23.93 -15.70 -21.70
CA LEU A 164 24.19 -16.96 -22.40
C LEU A 164 24.11 -16.74 -23.91
N ASN A 165 25.25 -16.89 -24.59
CA ASN A 165 25.39 -16.85 -26.05
C ASN A 165 24.52 -17.91 -26.72
N ALA A 166 23.36 -17.52 -27.22
CA ALA A 166 22.73 -18.19 -28.36
C ALA A 166 23.30 -17.56 -29.63
N SER A 167 24.05 -18.34 -30.41
CA SER A 167 24.58 -17.89 -31.72
C SER A 167 23.42 -17.65 -32.69
N PRO A 168 23.33 -16.48 -33.36
CA PRO A 168 22.30 -16.26 -34.35
C PRO A 168 22.66 -17.00 -35.64
N THR A 169 21.89 -18.03 -35.97
CA THR A 169 21.82 -18.53 -37.35
C THR A 169 21.26 -17.43 -38.23
N SER A 170 22.08 -17.01 -39.20
CA SER A 170 21.75 -16.12 -40.32
C SER A 170 20.42 -16.49 -40.99
N LEU A 171 19.36 -15.75 -40.66
CA LEU A 171 18.23 -15.49 -41.54
C LEU A 171 18.08 -13.97 -41.69
N GLY A 172 17.96 -13.51 -42.94
CA GLY A 172 18.10 -12.12 -43.33
C GLY A 172 17.16 -11.15 -42.63
N ASN A 173 17.56 -9.87 -42.65
CA ASN A 173 16.81 -8.71 -42.18
C ASN A 173 15.35 -8.71 -42.67
N ALA A 174 14.46 -9.36 -41.93
CA ALA A 174 13.06 -9.02 -41.92
C ALA A 174 12.94 -7.76 -41.06
N SER A 175 12.58 -6.63 -41.69
CA SER A 175 12.17 -5.43 -40.96
C SER A 175 11.08 -5.84 -39.96
N PRO A 176 11.12 -5.41 -38.69
CA PRO A 176 10.07 -5.74 -37.73
C PRO A 176 8.73 -5.30 -38.29
N THR A 177 7.81 -6.24 -38.43
CA THR A 177 6.46 -5.97 -38.93
C THR A 177 5.63 -5.47 -37.77
N VAL A 178 5.16 -4.22 -37.85
CA VAL A 178 4.11 -3.71 -36.96
C VAL A 178 2.82 -4.45 -37.33
N VAL A 179 2.29 -5.26 -36.41
CA VAL A 179 1.05 -6.03 -36.64
C VAL A 179 -0.02 -5.59 -35.67
N VAL A 180 -1.18 -5.19 -36.19
CA VAL A 180 -2.40 -4.97 -35.40
C VAL A 180 -3.02 -6.32 -35.10
N LEU A 181 -3.16 -6.64 -33.82
CA LEU A 181 -3.85 -7.84 -33.36
C LEU A 181 -5.35 -7.56 -33.26
N PRO A 182 -6.22 -8.48 -33.70
CA PRO A 182 -7.66 -8.36 -33.45
C PRO A 182 -7.90 -8.52 -31.95
N ASP A 183 -8.43 -7.48 -31.31
CA ASP A 183 -8.80 -7.49 -29.91
C ASP A 183 -10.30 -7.18 -29.75
N SER A 184 -10.89 -7.70 -28.66
CA SER A 184 -12.24 -7.41 -28.21
C SER A 184 -12.34 -6.10 -27.40
N SER A 185 -11.20 -5.50 -27.02
CA SER A 185 -11.13 -4.20 -26.36
C SER A 185 -11.26 -3.04 -27.35
N ASN A 186 -11.56 -1.83 -26.85
CA ASN A 186 -11.77 -0.64 -27.69
C ASN A 186 -10.46 -0.10 -28.33
N ASP A 187 -9.28 -0.62 -27.95
CA ASP A 187 -7.98 -0.10 -28.40
C ASP A 187 -7.17 -1.16 -29.18
N PRO A 188 -6.54 -0.80 -30.32
CA PRO A 188 -5.78 -1.76 -31.12
C PRO A 188 -4.48 -2.16 -30.42
N LEU A 189 -4.30 -3.47 -30.21
CA LEU A 189 -3.03 -4.06 -29.78
C LEU A 189 -2.03 -4.10 -30.94
N ILE A 190 -0.80 -3.69 -30.67
CA ILE A 190 0.28 -3.59 -31.67
C ILE A 190 1.47 -4.43 -31.22
N SER A 191 1.94 -5.31 -32.10
CA SER A 191 3.21 -6.01 -31.89
C SER A 191 4.36 -5.28 -32.59
N ILE A 192 5.43 -4.98 -31.85
CA ILE A 192 6.65 -4.35 -32.35
C ILE A 192 7.86 -5.14 -31.83
N GLY A 193 8.39 -6.04 -32.65
CA GLY A 193 9.42 -7.00 -32.21
C GLY A 193 8.86 -7.96 -31.15
N PRO A 194 9.51 -8.12 -29.97
CA PRO A 194 8.98 -8.95 -28.90
C PRO A 194 7.88 -8.26 -28.06
N TYR A 195 7.70 -6.95 -28.22
CA TYR A 195 6.79 -6.15 -27.41
C TYR A 195 5.38 -6.19 -28.00
N VAL A 196 4.39 -6.23 -27.11
CA VAL A 196 2.98 -6.02 -27.46
C VAL A 196 2.50 -4.81 -26.65
N CYS A 197 2.04 -3.76 -27.32
CA CYS A 197 1.64 -2.52 -26.67
C CYS A 197 0.31 -2.02 -27.25
N THR A 198 -0.55 -1.46 -26.39
CA THR A 198 -1.63 -0.57 -26.84
C THR A 198 -1.05 0.80 -27.21
N THR A 199 -1.78 1.59 -27.99
CA THR A 199 -1.36 2.97 -28.28
C THR A 199 -1.54 3.92 -27.10
N THR A 200 -2.31 3.50 -26.10
CA THR A 200 -2.84 4.31 -25.00
C THR A 200 -2.13 4.07 -23.67
N ILE A 201 -1.35 2.99 -23.53
CA ILE A 201 -0.58 2.69 -22.31
C ILE A 201 0.53 3.74 -22.04
N ASN A 202 0.20 4.72 -21.22
CA ASN A 202 1.07 5.85 -20.93
C ASN A 202 0.91 6.34 -19.49
N LEU A 203 1.71 7.32 -19.06
CA LEU A 203 1.68 7.81 -17.68
C LEU A 203 0.29 8.28 -17.21
N SER A 204 -0.56 8.77 -18.11
CA SER A 204 -1.94 9.15 -17.79
C SER A 204 -2.77 7.99 -17.23
N THR A 205 -2.53 6.78 -17.73
CA THR A 205 -3.20 5.55 -17.28
C THR A 205 -2.91 5.31 -15.80
N PHE A 206 -1.64 5.46 -15.40
CA PHE A 206 -1.24 5.36 -14.00
C PHE A 206 -1.82 6.50 -13.15
N THR A 207 -1.70 7.75 -13.59
CA THR A 207 -2.14 8.89 -12.76
C THR A 207 -3.66 8.94 -12.58
N SER A 208 -4.46 8.54 -13.58
CA SER A 208 -5.92 8.45 -13.44
C SER A 208 -6.32 7.36 -12.46
N GLN A 209 -5.62 6.23 -12.49
CA GLN A 209 -5.89 5.11 -11.60
C GLN A 209 -5.50 5.40 -10.16
N ILE A 210 -4.36 6.06 -9.93
CA ILE A 210 -3.97 6.54 -8.60
C ILE A 210 -4.97 7.58 -8.08
N LEU A 211 -5.46 8.48 -8.93
CA LEU A 211 -6.50 9.43 -8.53
C LEU A 211 -7.78 8.70 -8.10
N SER A 212 -8.26 7.75 -8.90
CA SER A 212 -9.43 6.93 -8.58
C SER A 212 -9.24 6.14 -7.27
N PHE A 213 -8.05 5.56 -7.04
CA PHE A 213 -7.72 4.89 -5.77
C PHE A 213 -7.78 5.86 -4.58
N ILE A 214 -7.20 7.05 -4.70
CA ILE A 214 -7.21 8.06 -3.63
C ILE A 214 -8.64 8.49 -3.31
N GLU A 215 -9.46 8.79 -4.32
CA GLU A 215 -10.85 9.20 -4.16
C GLU A 215 -11.71 8.11 -3.51
N GLN A 216 -11.53 6.84 -3.90
CA GLN A 216 -12.27 5.72 -3.30
C GLN A 216 -11.81 5.39 -1.87
N THR A 217 -10.56 5.72 -1.52
CA THR A 217 -9.98 5.51 -0.19
C THR A 217 -9.86 6.80 0.62
N GLU A 218 -10.62 7.85 0.28
CA GLU A 218 -10.61 9.14 0.98
C GLU A 218 -11.44 9.08 2.27
N ASN A 219 -11.03 8.20 3.19
CA ASN A 219 -11.67 8.04 4.50
C ASN A 219 -10.61 7.77 5.59
N THR A 220 -11.03 7.77 6.85
CA THR A 220 -10.12 7.60 8.01
C THR A 220 -9.53 6.20 8.16
N LEU A 221 -10.09 5.18 7.51
CA LEU A 221 -9.71 3.77 7.65
C LEU A 221 -8.81 3.29 6.49
N ASP A 222 -9.06 3.77 5.29
CA ASP A 222 -8.40 3.29 4.06
C ASP A 222 -7.39 4.28 3.49
N ALA A 223 -7.32 5.50 4.04
CA ALA A 223 -6.30 6.46 3.64
C ALA A 223 -4.89 5.92 3.92
N THR A 224 -4.05 6.00 2.88
CA THR A 224 -2.69 5.47 2.83
C THR A 224 -1.78 6.31 1.93
N LEU A 225 -0.53 6.48 2.35
CA LEU A 225 0.52 7.20 1.67
C LEU A 225 1.25 6.29 0.67
N LEU A 226 1.41 6.77 -0.56
CA LEU A 226 2.12 6.09 -1.63
C LEU A 226 3.47 6.75 -1.92
N TYR A 227 4.45 5.93 -2.26
CA TYR A 227 5.78 6.35 -2.71
C TYR A 227 6.01 5.83 -4.11
N VAL A 228 6.28 6.72 -5.06
CA VAL A 228 6.51 6.35 -6.46
C VAL A 228 7.91 6.78 -6.87
N THR A 229 8.69 5.83 -7.34
CA THR A 229 10.03 6.05 -7.89
C THR A 229 10.00 5.91 -9.39
N LEU A 230 10.52 6.93 -10.08
CA LEU A 230 10.48 7.03 -11.53
C LEU A 230 11.85 6.70 -12.12
N ASN A 231 11.91 5.60 -12.85
CA ASN A 231 13.02 5.29 -13.73
C ASN A 231 12.68 5.82 -15.13
N ILE A 232 13.62 6.51 -15.77
CA ILE A 232 13.40 7.09 -17.10
C ILE A 232 14.37 6.58 -18.15
N HIS A 233 13.82 6.30 -19.31
CA HIS A 233 14.46 5.64 -20.43
C HIS A 233 14.12 6.34 -21.75
N ALA A 234 15.00 6.20 -22.74
CA ALA A 234 14.64 6.50 -24.13
C ALA A 234 13.97 5.26 -24.75
N ALA A 235 12.86 5.44 -25.47
CA ALA A 235 12.23 4.32 -26.16
C ALA A 235 13.09 3.82 -27.34
N ALA A 236 13.17 2.50 -27.53
CA ALA A 236 13.84 1.91 -28.68
C ALA A 236 13.09 2.25 -29.99
N SER A 237 13.79 2.28 -31.12
CA SER A 237 13.11 2.52 -32.41
C SER A 237 12.23 1.33 -32.80
N ASP A 238 11.04 1.64 -33.31
CA ASP A 238 10.13 0.70 -33.99
C ASP A 238 10.80 -0.15 -35.08
N LYS A 239 11.78 0.42 -35.80
CA LYS A 239 12.55 -0.25 -36.85
C LYS A 239 13.63 -1.18 -36.32
N SER A 240 14.02 -1.05 -35.06
CA SER A 240 15.08 -1.84 -34.43
C SER A 240 14.77 -2.02 -32.93
N PRO A 241 13.67 -2.71 -32.58
CA PRO A 241 13.11 -2.76 -31.22
C PRO A 241 14.02 -3.44 -30.19
N LEU A 242 14.98 -4.25 -30.65
CA LEU A 242 15.94 -4.96 -29.80
C LEU A 242 17.29 -4.25 -29.68
N SER A 243 17.49 -3.14 -30.41
CA SER A 243 18.74 -2.37 -30.34
C SER A 243 18.71 -1.40 -29.16
N SER A 244 19.90 -1.08 -28.63
CA SER A 244 20.01 -0.05 -27.59
C SER A 244 19.45 1.29 -28.10
N PRO A 245 18.57 1.96 -27.35
CA PRO A 245 18.01 3.25 -27.75
C PRO A 245 19.12 4.28 -27.99
N SER A 246 18.94 5.13 -29.00
CA SER A 246 19.73 6.35 -29.18
C SER A 246 19.17 7.47 -28.32
N ALA A 247 20.02 8.44 -27.93
CA ALA A 247 19.54 9.66 -27.28
C ALA A 247 18.50 10.37 -28.18
N PRO A 248 17.31 10.71 -27.67
CA PRO A 248 16.28 11.37 -28.43
C PRO A 248 16.72 12.79 -28.81
N THR A 249 16.40 13.22 -30.03
CA THR A 249 16.65 14.59 -30.49
C THR A 249 15.73 15.59 -29.82
N ASP A 250 14.47 15.19 -29.66
CA ASP A 250 13.41 15.97 -29.06
C ASP A 250 13.15 15.41 -27.66
N LEU A 251 13.58 16.17 -26.65
CA LEU A 251 13.35 15.86 -25.25
C LEU A 251 11.99 16.43 -24.82
N PRO A 252 11.42 15.93 -23.71
CA PRO A 252 10.16 16.43 -23.17
C PRO A 252 10.16 17.96 -23.03
N GLY A 253 9.11 18.60 -23.57
CA GLY A 253 8.88 20.03 -23.41
C GLY A 253 8.35 20.38 -22.02
N ALA A 254 8.11 21.67 -21.76
CA ALA A 254 7.64 22.13 -20.46
C ALA A 254 6.32 21.48 -20.00
N LEU A 255 5.41 21.19 -20.94
CA LEU A 255 4.12 20.53 -20.65
C LEU A 255 4.25 19.01 -20.45
N ASP A 256 5.33 18.42 -20.97
CA ASP A 256 5.58 16.98 -20.97
C ASP A 256 6.59 16.58 -19.89
N THR A 257 6.98 17.53 -19.02
CA THR A 257 7.73 17.25 -17.80
C THR A 257 6.92 16.32 -16.90
N LEU A 258 7.61 15.42 -16.19
CA LEU A 258 6.95 14.46 -15.32
C LEU A 258 6.18 15.16 -14.20
N SER A 259 6.71 16.27 -13.65
CA SER A 259 5.97 17.04 -12.66
C SER A 259 4.66 17.60 -13.23
N SER A 260 4.65 18.17 -14.45
CA SER A 260 3.43 18.68 -15.10
C SER A 260 2.36 17.58 -15.24
N LEU A 261 2.76 16.40 -15.69
CA LEU A 261 1.86 15.26 -15.89
C LEU A 261 1.26 14.73 -14.57
N PHE A 262 2.06 14.69 -13.50
CA PHE A 262 1.55 14.33 -12.17
C PHE A 262 0.70 15.45 -11.55
N TYR A 263 1.11 16.72 -11.69
CA TYR A 263 0.36 17.85 -11.15
C TYR A 263 -1.04 17.97 -11.75
N GLY A 264 -1.23 17.64 -13.03
CA GLY A 264 -2.54 17.75 -13.69
C GLY A 264 -3.68 17.07 -12.91
N ASN A 265 -3.49 15.80 -12.55
CA ASN A 265 -4.52 15.01 -11.86
C ASN A 265 -4.33 14.92 -10.34
N LEU A 266 -3.09 15.08 -9.84
CA LEU A 266 -2.72 14.73 -8.46
C LEU A 266 -2.14 15.91 -7.67
N SER A 267 -2.19 17.16 -8.15
CA SER A 267 -1.58 18.34 -7.49
C SER A 267 -1.90 18.46 -6.00
N ASN A 268 -3.17 18.21 -5.64
CA ASN A 268 -3.65 18.36 -4.29
C ASN A 268 -3.14 17.25 -3.36
N TYR A 269 -2.71 16.12 -3.91
CA TYR A 269 -2.32 14.93 -3.16
C TYR A 269 -0.80 14.72 -3.07
N ILE A 270 0.01 15.47 -3.82
CA ILE A 270 1.48 15.30 -3.78
C ILE A 270 2.09 16.09 -2.62
N TYR A 271 2.92 15.43 -1.81
CA TYR A 271 3.84 16.05 -0.85
C TYR A 271 5.22 16.18 -1.48
N THR A 272 5.71 17.41 -1.63
CA THR A 272 6.86 17.74 -2.48
C THR A 272 8.14 18.09 -1.69
N PRO A 273 9.31 18.14 -2.35
CA PRO A 273 10.54 18.69 -1.76
C PRO A 273 10.35 20.10 -1.17
N ASN A 274 9.56 20.95 -1.83
CA ASN A 274 9.25 22.29 -1.35
C ASN A 274 8.42 22.27 -0.07
N ASN A 275 7.47 21.33 0.06
CA ASN A 275 6.71 21.15 1.30
C ASN A 275 7.65 20.74 2.43
N LEU A 276 8.51 19.75 2.22
CA LEU A 276 9.47 19.30 3.23
C LEU A 276 10.44 20.42 3.64
N ALA A 277 11.01 21.16 2.68
CA ALA A 277 11.93 22.24 2.97
C ALA A 277 11.27 23.35 3.79
N SER A 278 10.05 23.75 3.42
CA SER A 278 9.27 24.74 4.18
C SER A 278 8.92 24.24 5.57
N ASP A 279 8.52 22.97 5.69
CA ASP A 279 8.16 22.37 6.97
C ASP A 279 9.38 22.36 7.92
N ARG A 280 10.54 21.91 7.43
CA ARG A 280 11.81 21.83 8.16
C ARG A 280 12.37 23.19 8.59
N ALA A 281 12.19 24.21 7.76
CA ALA A 281 12.71 25.55 8.02
C ALA A 281 11.99 26.29 9.16
N ASN A 282 10.77 25.87 9.51
CA ASN A 282 10.01 26.46 10.61
C ASN A 282 8.95 25.51 11.17
N LEU A 283 9.35 24.70 12.16
CA LEU A 283 8.48 23.72 12.83
C LEU A 283 7.29 24.38 13.54
N ASN A 284 7.47 25.60 14.05
CA ASN A 284 6.45 26.38 14.74
C ASN A 284 5.29 26.76 13.81
N ASN A 285 5.53 26.90 12.51
CA ASN A 285 4.52 27.19 11.50
C ASN A 285 4.07 25.94 10.72
N SER A 286 4.71 24.78 10.92
CA SER A 286 4.42 23.53 10.21
C SER A 286 3.92 22.43 11.16
N TRP A 287 4.80 21.57 11.66
CA TRP A 287 4.48 20.37 12.43
C TRP A 287 3.92 20.64 13.81
N TYR A 288 4.14 21.83 14.36
CA TYR A 288 3.67 22.20 15.70
C TYR A 288 2.34 22.95 15.69
N THR A 289 1.79 23.26 14.51
CA THR A 289 0.48 23.92 14.37
C THR A 289 -0.69 22.94 14.35
N VAL A 290 -0.41 21.64 14.28
CA VAL A 290 -1.42 20.57 14.19
C VAL A 290 -1.70 19.94 15.55
N GLN A 291 -2.79 19.19 15.66
CA GLN A 291 -3.10 18.42 16.86
C GLN A 291 -1.99 17.41 17.16
N THR A 292 -1.78 17.09 18.45
CA THR A 292 -0.71 16.19 18.90
C THR A 292 -0.72 14.83 18.20
N MET A 293 -1.91 14.31 17.85
CA MET A 293 -2.07 13.05 17.13
C MET A 293 -1.52 13.07 15.69
N TYR A 294 -1.38 14.26 15.09
CA TYR A 294 -0.82 14.47 13.76
C TYR A 294 0.62 15.00 13.78
N LYS A 295 1.15 15.29 14.98
CA LYS A 295 2.50 15.83 15.16
C LYS A 295 3.52 14.69 15.08
N PRO A 296 4.56 14.80 14.21
CA PRO A 296 5.67 13.86 14.17
C PRO A 296 6.39 13.81 15.51
N ILE A 297 6.62 12.61 16.03
CA ILE A 297 7.29 12.46 17.32
C ILE A 297 8.78 12.75 17.20
N GLN A 298 9.27 13.61 18.11
CA GLN A 298 10.64 14.13 18.10
C GLN A 298 11.71 13.07 18.40
N ASP A 299 11.32 11.90 18.92
CA ASP A 299 12.21 10.78 19.21
C ASP A 299 13.07 10.34 17.99
N TYR A 300 12.68 10.72 16.76
CA TYR A 300 13.29 10.27 15.50
C TYR A 300 14.09 11.34 14.74
N TYR A 301 14.19 12.56 15.27
CA TYR A 301 14.87 13.65 14.58
C TYR A 301 15.39 14.72 15.52
N THR A 302 16.39 15.47 15.05
CA THR A 302 16.98 16.55 15.84
C THR A 302 16.28 17.88 15.60
N VAL A 303 16.09 18.66 16.67
CA VAL A 303 15.53 20.02 16.59
C VAL A 303 16.57 21.02 17.06
N ARG A 304 16.75 22.08 16.28
CA ARG A 304 17.66 23.19 16.56
C ARG A 304 16.91 24.52 16.47
N LYS A 305 17.29 25.48 17.29
CA LYS A 305 16.81 26.86 17.16
C LYS A 305 17.72 27.65 16.25
N ASN A 306 17.15 28.33 15.26
CA ASN A 306 17.90 29.25 14.43
C ASN A 306 18.17 30.59 15.16
N GLN A 307 18.85 31.52 14.49
CA GLN A 307 19.20 32.85 15.04
C GLN A 307 17.99 33.71 15.48
N TYR A 308 16.79 33.38 15.01
CA TYR A 308 15.54 34.07 15.35
C TYR A 308 14.72 33.31 16.42
N GLY A 309 15.26 32.25 17.00
CA GLY A 309 14.59 31.43 18.01
C GLY A 309 13.51 30.49 17.45
N VAL A 310 13.48 30.28 16.13
CA VAL A 310 12.55 29.38 15.46
C VAL A 310 13.09 27.95 15.48
N ASP A 311 12.23 26.98 15.82
CA ASP A 311 12.57 25.56 15.80
C ASP A 311 12.66 25.05 14.35
N THR A 312 13.76 24.38 14.05
CA THR A 312 14.12 23.86 12.72
C THR A 312 14.71 22.46 12.84
N THR A 313 14.69 21.69 11.76
CA THR A 313 15.31 20.36 11.70
C THR A 313 15.96 20.13 10.34
N GLU A 314 17.10 19.45 10.33
CA GLU A 314 17.80 19.08 9.11
C GLU A 314 17.41 17.67 8.64
N ASP A 315 17.19 16.77 9.60
CA ASP A 315 16.98 15.33 9.43
C ASP A 315 15.52 14.88 9.57
N GLY A 316 14.65 15.69 10.17
CA GLY A 316 13.28 15.29 10.47
C GLY A 316 12.39 15.10 9.26
N TRP A 317 11.46 14.16 9.31
CA TRP A 317 10.41 14.00 8.31
C TRP A 317 9.03 14.15 8.96
N PRO A 318 8.01 14.57 8.19
CA PRO A 318 6.65 14.52 8.68
C PRO A 318 6.25 13.07 8.99
N ALA A 319 5.28 12.90 9.86
CA ALA A 319 4.68 11.60 10.14
C ALA A 319 3.56 11.30 9.15
N THR A 320 3.22 10.03 9.00
CA THR A 320 2.14 9.56 8.13
C THR A 320 0.85 10.35 8.36
N SER A 321 0.47 10.54 9.63
CA SER A 321 -0.74 11.28 9.97
C SER A 321 -0.69 12.79 9.67
N TYR A 322 0.50 13.40 9.67
CA TYR A 322 0.67 14.78 9.24
C TYR A 322 0.36 14.91 7.74
N VAL A 323 0.96 14.04 6.94
CA VAL A 323 0.87 14.05 5.48
C VAL A 323 -0.55 13.70 5.05
N GLU A 324 -1.07 12.55 5.52
CA GLU A 324 -2.37 12.00 5.12
C GLU A 324 -3.55 12.78 5.69
N PHE A 325 -3.59 13.04 6.99
CA PHE A 325 -4.80 13.57 7.64
C PHE A 325 -4.77 15.08 7.83
N SER A 326 -3.61 15.66 8.18
CA SER A 326 -3.52 17.11 8.37
C SER A 326 -3.34 17.88 7.07
N LYS A 327 -2.69 17.29 6.06
CA LYS A 327 -2.42 17.96 4.78
C LYS A 327 -3.17 17.36 3.60
N SER A 328 -3.90 16.26 3.80
CA SER A 328 -4.62 15.55 2.73
C SER A 328 -3.72 15.16 1.56
N LYS A 329 -2.43 14.93 1.82
CA LYS A 329 -1.44 14.46 0.85
C LYS A 329 -1.33 12.94 0.92
N ARG A 330 -1.20 12.29 -0.23
CA ARG A 330 -1.26 10.83 -0.39
C ARG A 330 -0.15 10.28 -1.28
N LEU A 331 0.72 11.11 -1.84
CA LEU A 331 1.75 10.70 -2.80
C LEU A 331 3.08 11.43 -2.61
N LEU A 332 4.18 10.69 -2.63
CA LEU A 332 5.55 11.21 -2.81
C LEU A 332 6.13 10.67 -4.11
N LEU A 333 6.86 11.52 -4.82
CA LEU A 333 7.53 11.18 -6.08
C LEU A 333 9.04 11.29 -5.91
N GLY A 334 9.82 10.31 -6.38
CA GLY A 334 11.28 10.34 -6.35
C GLY A 334 11.90 9.86 -7.66
N TRP A 335 13.12 10.30 -7.92
CA TRP A 335 13.91 9.76 -9.03
C TRP A 335 14.57 8.44 -8.67
N GLY A 336 14.51 7.48 -9.59
CA GLY A 336 15.29 6.26 -9.55
C GLY A 336 16.40 6.29 -10.60
N ARG A 337 16.49 5.22 -11.39
CA ARG A 337 17.47 5.07 -12.46
C ARG A 337 17.14 5.97 -13.66
N VAL A 338 18.14 6.72 -14.10
CA VAL A 338 18.09 7.49 -15.35
C VAL A 338 19.05 6.84 -16.33
N ASP A 339 18.55 6.43 -17.49
CA ASP A 339 19.43 5.92 -18.54
C ASP A 339 20.29 7.04 -19.16
N PRO A 340 21.53 6.73 -19.59
CA PRO A 340 22.45 7.73 -20.16
C PRO A 340 21.87 8.52 -21.33
N GLN A 341 20.96 7.92 -22.11
CA GLN A 341 20.27 8.56 -23.22
C GLN A 341 19.35 9.72 -22.81
N MET A 342 18.94 9.75 -21.54
CA MET A 342 18.05 10.75 -20.96
C MET A 342 18.79 11.71 -20.03
N ASP A 343 20.12 11.72 -20.05
CA ASP A 343 20.97 12.59 -19.22
C ASP A 343 20.70 14.09 -19.42
N ARG A 344 20.23 14.47 -20.61
CA ARG A 344 19.89 15.84 -21.00
C ARG A 344 18.46 16.26 -20.66
N TYR A 345 17.66 15.38 -20.05
CA TYR A 345 16.34 15.75 -19.52
C TYR A 345 16.46 16.91 -18.51
N ASP A 346 15.51 17.85 -18.52
CA ASP A 346 15.53 18.99 -17.60
C ASP A 346 15.01 18.61 -16.21
N PHE A 347 15.86 17.98 -15.40
CA PHE A 347 15.54 17.63 -14.01
C PHE A 347 15.25 18.86 -13.14
N ASN A 348 15.73 20.06 -13.49
CA ASN A 348 15.47 21.26 -12.70
C ASN A 348 14.01 21.69 -12.81
N ALA A 349 13.35 21.44 -13.94
CA ALA A 349 11.93 21.71 -14.11
C ALA A 349 11.06 20.91 -13.12
N ASP A 350 11.51 19.72 -12.71
CA ASP A 350 10.79 18.83 -11.79
C ASP A 350 11.25 18.93 -10.33
N ALA A 351 12.35 19.61 -10.04
CA ALA A 351 13.01 19.61 -8.73
C ALA A 351 12.14 20.15 -7.58
N GLY A 352 11.12 20.95 -7.88
CA GLY A 352 10.13 21.44 -6.91
C GLY A 352 9.09 20.40 -6.49
N THR A 353 9.05 19.25 -7.17
CA THR A 353 7.94 18.27 -7.13
C THR A 353 8.44 16.87 -6.85
N ILE A 354 9.52 16.46 -7.52
CA ILE A 354 10.07 15.11 -7.48
C ILE A 354 11.35 15.15 -6.66
N PHE A 355 11.42 14.30 -5.64
CA PHE A 355 12.60 14.17 -4.78
C PHE A 355 13.81 13.65 -5.58
N PRO A 356 15.02 14.16 -5.29
CA PRO A 356 16.25 13.65 -5.90
C PRO A 356 16.44 12.15 -5.68
N ASN A 357 17.25 11.52 -6.53
CA ASN A 357 17.63 10.13 -6.36
C ASN A 357 18.31 9.92 -4.99
N GLY A 358 17.94 8.84 -4.31
CA GLY A 358 18.45 8.48 -2.98
C GLY A 358 17.79 9.25 -1.82
N TYR A 359 16.78 10.11 -2.08
CA TYR A 359 16.21 10.97 -1.04
C TYR A 359 15.01 10.36 -0.32
N ILE A 360 14.22 9.53 -1.02
CA ILE A 360 13.08 8.78 -0.46
C ILE A 360 13.26 7.25 -0.57
N GLN A 361 14.49 6.83 -0.86
CA GLN A 361 14.93 5.45 -0.98
C GLN A 361 16.41 5.36 -0.59
N ASP A 362 16.75 4.42 0.28
CA ASP A 362 18.13 4.07 0.60
C ASP A 362 18.32 2.57 0.37
N ILE A 363 18.83 2.22 -0.81
CA ILE A 363 19.02 0.82 -1.21
C ILE A 363 20.22 0.27 -0.45
N GLN A 364 19.95 -0.70 0.42
CA GLN A 364 20.99 -1.33 1.23
C GLN A 364 21.85 -2.25 0.36
N THR A 365 23.17 -2.22 0.58
CA THR A 365 24.14 -2.99 -0.24
C THR A 365 24.93 -4.02 0.56
N ASP A 366 24.81 -3.98 1.88
CA ASP A 366 25.50 -4.83 2.86
C ASP A 366 24.56 -5.85 3.53
N VAL A 367 23.29 -5.86 3.14
CA VAL A 367 22.31 -6.86 3.55
C VAL A 367 22.58 -8.15 2.79
N VAL A 368 22.84 -9.22 3.55
CA VAL A 368 23.14 -10.54 3.00
C VAL A 368 22.22 -11.55 3.65
N ALA A 369 21.50 -12.29 2.81
CA ALA A 369 20.63 -13.38 3.22
C ALA A 369 21.16 -14.73 2.76
N ASP A 370 20.90 -15.78 3.54
CA ASP A 370 21.17 -17.14 3.11
C ASP A 370 20.06 -17.69 2.17
N SER A 371 20.23 -18.93 1.70
CA SER A 371 19.26 -19.57 0.80
C SER A 371 17.88 -19.84 1.43
N SER A 372 17.76 -19.74 2.76
CA SER A 372 16.49 -19.88 3.49
C SER A 372 15.76 -18.55 3.67
N GLY A 373 16.39 -17.44 3.29
CA GLY A 373 15.89 -16.08 3.50
C GLY A 373 16.25 -15.51 4.87
N ALA A 374 17.10 -16.16 5.65
CA ALA A 374 17.54 -15.60 6.93
C ALA A 374 18.64 -14.55 6.71
N LEU A 375 18.51 -13.39 7.36
CA LEU A 375 19.53 -12.35 7.30
C LEU A 375 20.76 -12.77 8.10
N THR A 376 21.93 -12.61 7.48
CA THR A 376 23.24 -12.94 8.06
C THR A 376 24.10 -11.70 8.34
N SER A 377 23.85 -10.59 7.63
CA SER A 377 24.49 -9.29 7.85
C SER A 377 23.60 -8.14 7.37
N GLY A 378 24.01 -6.90 7.68
CA GLY A 378 23.35 -5.67 7.24
C GLY A 378 22.13 -5.27 8.08
N CYS A 379 21.94 -5.91 9.24
CA CYS A 379 20.75 -5.62 10.04
C CYS A 379 20.88 -4.40 10.95
N PHE A 380 19.85 -3.53 10.97
CA PHE A 380 19.79 -2.36 11.85
C PHE A 380 19.50 -2.71 13.32
N MET A 381 18.94 -3.89 13.59
CA MET A 381 18.89 -4.40 14.95
C MET A 381 20.31 -4.76 15.42
N GLN A 382 20.84 -4.04 16.40
CA GLN A 382 22.19 -4.24 16.94
C GLN A 382 22.12 -4.67 18.40
N ASP A 383 22.99 -5.59 18.81
CA ASP A 383 23.02 -6.09 20.19
C ASP A 383 23.69 -5.13 21.19
N ASN A 384 24.47 -4.16 20.69
CA ASN A 384 25.36 -3.34 21.49
C ASN A 384 24.87 -1.89 21.68
N THR A 385 23.76 -1.49 21.06
CA THR A 385 23.24 -0.13 21.18
C THR A 385 21.74 -0.06 20.91
N ASP A 386 21.07 0.78 21.69
CA ASP A 386 19.65 1.14 21.50
C ASP A 386 19.51 2.62 21.07
N GLU A 387 20.62 3.24 20.63
CA GLU A 387 20.64 4.65 20.25
C GLU A 387 20.30 4.82 18.76
N LEU A 388 19.19 5.51 18.47
CA LEU A 388 18.77 5.80 17.09
C LEU A 388 19.88 6.45 16.25
N SER A 389 20.69 7.35 16.82
CA SER A 389 21.77 8.02 16.07
C SER A 389 22.84 7.06 15.51
N LYS A 390 22.94 5.85 16.07
CA LYS A 390 23.86 4.79 15.62
C LYS A 390 23.16 3.77 14.71
N ILE A 391 21.82 3.81 14.64
CA ILE A 391 20.95 2.87 13.95
C ILE A 391 20.02 3.69 13.04
N ASN A 392 20.52 4.06 11.87
CA ASN A 392 19.75 4.87 10.92
C ASN A 392 19.08 4.00 9.85
N SER A 393 17.89 3.49 10.13
CA SER A 393 17.09 2.73 9.16
C SER A 393 16.22 3.63 8.25
N SER A 394 16.52 4.94 8.19
CA SER A 394 15.75 5.90 7.37
C SER A 394 15.78 5.53 5.90
N TRP A 395 14.61 5.33 5.30
CA TRP A 395 14.39 4.98 3.89
C TRP A 395 15.01 3.66 3.44
N ALA A 396 15.46 2.82 4.38
CA ALA A 396 16.12 1.56 4.06
C ALA A 396 15.21 0.63 3.24
N ILE A 397 15.72 0.16 2.11
CA ILE A 397 15.05 -0.76 1.19
C ILE A 397 16.03 -1.87 0.79
N ASP A 398 15.54 -3.10 0.65
CA ASP A 398 16.34 -4.20 0.09
C ASP A 398 15.50 -5.14 -0.79
N THR A 399 16.17 -5.89 -1.66
CA THR A 399 15.60 -6.84 -2.62
C THR A 399 16.16 -8.23 -2.40
N PHE A 400 15.38 -9.26 -2.71
CA PHE A 400 15.83 -10.65 -2.63
C PHE A 400 15.58 -11.40 -3.93
N SER A 401 16.64 -11.99 -4.47
CA SER A 401 16.57 -12.83 -5.66
C SER A 401 16.13 -14.24 -5.28
N TYR A 402 15.09 -14.73 -5.94
CA TYR A 402 14.63 -16.11 -5.79
C TYR A 402 14.22 -16.71 -7.15
N PRO A 403 14.15 -18.05 -7.29
CA PRO A 403 13.72 -18.68 -8.53
C PRO A 403 12.25 -18.36 -8.85
N THR A 404 11.94 -17.80 -10.02
CA THR A 404 10.59 -17.33 -10.36
C THR A 404 9.71 -18.33 -11.11
N THR A 405 10.16 -19.59 -11.25
CA THR A 405 9.40 -20.63 -11.96
C THR A 405 8.05 -20.93 -11.28
N LEU A 406 7.05 -21.39 -12.03
CA LEU A 406 5.72 -21.76 -11.50
C LEU A 406 5.76 -22.73 -10.30
N SER A 407 6.74 -23.64 -10.26
CA SER A 407 6.92 -24.63 -9.18
C SER A 407 7.94 -24.20 -8.12
N ALA A 408 8.38 -22.94 -8.13
CA ALA A 408 9.37 -22.46 -7.18
C ALA A 408 8.80 -22.41 -5.77
N ASN A 409 9.66 -22.67 -4.79
CA ASN A 409 9.33 -22.45 -3.39
C ASN A 409 9.49 -20.96 -3.06
N ILE A 410 8.38 -20.29 -2.74
CA ILE A 410 8.37 -18.87 -2.34
C ILE A 410 8.76 -18.65 -0.87
N THR A 411 8.81 -19.70 -0.05
CA THR A 411 9.11 -19.57 1.39
C THR A 411 10.40 -18.80 1.71
N PRO A 412 11.54 -18.99 1.01
CA PRO A 412 12.73 -18.19 1.26
C PRO A 412 12.51 -16.69 1.04
N LEU A 413 11.73 -16.30 0.03
CA LEU A 413 11.37 -14.91 -0.19
C LEU A 413 10.53 -14.37 0.97
N LEU A 414 9.50 -15.11 1.40
CA LEU A 414 8.62 -14.67 2.51
C LEU A 414 9.37 -14.59 3.85
N ASN A 415 10.31 -15.51 4.09
CA ASN A 415 11.21 -15.46 5.24
C ASN A 415 12.10 -14.22 5.18
N PHE A 416 12.71 -13.95 4.02
CA PHE A 416 13.51 -12.74 3.82
C PHE A 416 12.70 -11.48 4.07
N THR A 417 11.47 -11.41 3.54
CA THR A 417 10.56 -10.29 3.75
C THR A 417 10.27 -10.06 5.24
N THR A 418 9.97 -11.14 5.98
CA THR A 418 9.74 -11.08 7.43
C THR A 418 10.98 -10.57 8.17
N ASN A 419 12.15 -11.15 7.91
CA ASN A 419 13.40 -10.76 8.57
C ASN A 419 13.80 -9.31 8.23
N SER A 420 13.60 -8.88 6.98
CA SER A 420 13.90 -7.51 6.54
C SER A 420 13.06 -6.49 7.30
N VAL A 421 11.76 -6.75 7.44
CA VAL A 421 10.87 -5.85 8.19
C VAL A 421 11.23 -5.83 9.67
N GLU A 422 11.45 -6.98 10.30
CA GLU A 422 11.91 -7.05 11.71
C GLU A 422 13.24 -6.31 11.92
N CYS A 423 14.02 -6.20 10.85
CA CYS A 423 15.27 -5.49 10.80
C CYS A 423 15.14 -3.98 10.46
N GLY A 424 13.93 -3.45 10.28
CA GLY A 424 13.70 -2.05 9.93
C GLY A 424 13.94 -1.70 8.46
N ILE A 425 13.94 -2.69 7.57
CA ILE A 425 14.19 -2.55 6.14
C ILE A 425 12.88 -2.79 5.38
N SER A 426 12.54 -1.89 4.45
CA SER A 426 11.40 -2.08 3.55
C SER A 426 11.73 -3.13 2.49
N PRO A 427 11.00 -4.25 2.41
CA PRO A 427 11.24 -5.26 1.40
C PRO A 427 10.70 -4.80 0.04
N PHE A 428 11.47 -5.03 -1.02
CA PHE A 428 11.14 -4.60 -2.37
C PHE A 428 11.19 -5.76 -3.37
N LEU A 429 10.08 -5.93 -4.09
CA LEU A 429 9.87 -7.00 -5.06
C LEU A 429 10.23 -6.52 -6.48
N ASN A 430 11.37 -6.97 -6.98
CA ASN A 430 11.86 -6.68 -8.34
C ASN A 430 11.76 -7.88 -9.30
N VAL A 431 11.00 -8.90 -8.92
CA VAL A 431 10.84 -10.15 -9.67
C VAL A 431 9.38 -10.58 -9.74
N THR A 432 9.03 -11.30 -10.80
CA THR A 432 7.67 -11.83 -11.01
C THR A 432 7.41 -13.03 -10.12
N LEU A 433 6.28 -13.03 -9.41
CA LEU A 433 5.97 -14.12 -8.50
C LEU A 433 5.37 -15.33 -9.20
N LEU A 434 6.05 -16.48 -9.11
CA LEU A 434 5.61 -17.76 -9.66
C LEU A 434 5.20 -17.67 -11.15
N ASN A 435 5.92 -16.84 -11.93
CA ASN A 435 5.66 -16.60 -13.35
C ASN A 435 4.20 -16.15 -13.65
N ALA A 436 3.57 -15.46 -12.70
CA ALA A 436 2.24 -14.87 -12.84
C ALA A 436 2.26 -13.39 -12.49
N THR A 437 1.49 -12.58 -13.22
CA THR A 437 1.28 -11.17 -12.88
C THR A 437 0.38 -11.06 -11.65
N ALA A 438 0.33 -9.88 -11.02
CA ALA A 438 -0.64 -9.64 -9.95
C ALA A 438 -2.09 -9.65 -10.44
N HIS A 439 -2.31 -9.46 -11.74
CA HIS A 439 -3.61 -9.70 -12.38
C HIS A 439 -3.90 -11.21 -12.53
N ASP A 440 -3.00 -11.98 -13.15
CA ASP A 440 -3.21 -13.41 -13.39
C ASP A 440 -3.40 -14.21 -12.09
N ASN A 441 -2.63 -13.86 -11.05
CA ASN A 441 -2.73 -14.47 -9.73
C ASN A 441 -2.25 -13.51 -8.62
N PRO A 442 -3.17 -12.85 -7.90
CA PRO A 442 -2.81 -11.92 -6.83
C PRO A 442 -2.33 -12.59 -5.52
N ILE A 443 -2.57 -13.89 -5.33
CA ILE A 443 -2.31 -14.59 -4.05
C ILE A 443 -0.83 -14.55 -3.62
N PRO A 444 0.17 -14.81 -4.49
CA PRO A 444 1.57 -14.72 -4.10
C PRO A 444 1.98 -13.31 -3.67
N TYR A 445 1.42 -12.28 -4.31
CA TYR A 445 1.65 -10.88 -3.99
C TYR A 445 1.02 -10.51 -2.64
N GLN A 446 -0.18 -11.04 -2.34
CA GLN A 446 -0.81 -10.94 -1.02
C GLN A 446 0.00 -11.64 0.07
N ASN A 447 0.57 -12.83 -0.20
CA ASN A 447 1.43 -13.51 0.77
C ASN A 447 2.70 -12.71 1.06
N PHE A 448 3.27 -12.05 0.05
CA PHE A 448 4.40 -11.15 0.21
C PHE A 448 4.05 -9.96 1.13
N THR A 449 2.93 -9.28 0.90
CA THR A 449 2.50 -8.18 1.78
C THR A 449 2.11 -8.67 3.17
N TYR A 450 1.49 -9.84 3.30
CA TYR A 450 1.23 -10.44 4.62
C TYR A 450 2.53 -10.65 5.40
N SER A 451 3.60 -11.12 4.74
CA SER A 451 4.89 -11.34 5.42
C SER A 451 5.56 -10.05 5.92
N THR A 452 5.04 -8.87 5.59
CA THR A 452 5.49 -7.59 6.20
C THR A 452 4.77 -7.25 7.50
N VAL A 453 3.73 -7.99 7.89
CA VAL A 453 3.14 -7.86 9.23
C VAL A 453 4.25 -8.15 10.23
N TRP A 454 4.37 -7.32 11.27
CA TRP A 454 5.37 -7.43 12.35
C TRP A 454 4.74 -7.50 13.74
N SER A 455 3.49 -7.04 13.88
CA SER A 455 2.78 -6.92 15.16
C SER A 455 2.10 -8.24 15.56
N TRP A 456 0.90 -8.49 15.04
CA TRP A 456 0.05 -9.62 15.40
C TRP A 456 0.64 -10.98 14.98
N ALA A 457 0.41 -12.00 15.80
CA ALA A 457 0.69 -13.38 15.45
C ALA A 457 -0.32 -13.91 14.42
N ALA A 458 -0.01 -15.04 13.80
CA ALA A 458 -0.92 -15.68 12.85
C ALA A 458 -2.28 -15.97 13.51
N ASN A 459 -3.36 -15.58 12.83
CA ASN A 459 -4.75 -15.67 13.30
C ASN A 459 -5.14 -14.70 14.45
N GLU A 460 -4.31 -13.71 14.75
CA GLU A 460 -4.61 -12.63 15.70
C GLU A 460 -4.88 -11.30 14.97
N PRO A 461 -5.65 -10.37 15.56
CA PRO A 461 -6.35 -10.48 16.84
C PRO A 461 -7.61 -11.35 16.79
N ARG A 462 -7.71 -12.37 17.66
CA ARG A 462 -8.89 -13.24 17.72
C ARG A 462 -10.09 -12.53 18.34
N ASN A 463 -11.26 -12.81 17.79
CA ASN A 463 -12.54 -12.34 18.31
C ASN A 463 -13.08 -13.36 19.32
N TYR A 464 -12.99 -13.06 20.62
CA TYR A 464 -13.49 -13.95 21.68
C TYR A 464 -15.01 -13.86 21.82
N THR A 465 -15.74 -14.74 21.14
CA THR A 465 -17.19 -14.93 21.38
C THR A 465 -17.41 -15.83 22.60
N SER A 466 -17.32 -15.28 23.80
CA SER A 466 -17.77 -16.02 24.99
C SER A 466 -19.30 -16.01 25.07
N SER A 467 -19.91 -17.11 25.54
CA SER A 467 -21.38 -17.27 25.71
C SER A 467 -22.03 -16.28 26.69
N SER A 468 -21.23 -15.43 27.34
CA SER A 468 -21.68 -14.33 28.20
C SER A 468 -21.09 -13.01 27.69
N ALA A 469 -21.95 -12.12 27.20
CA ALA A 469 -21.56 -10.80 26.68
C ALA A 469 -20.75 -9.94 27.68
N SER A 470 -20.78 -10.27 28.98
CA SER A 470 -20.02 -9.57 30.03
C SER A 470 -18.51 -9.90 30.06
N THR A 471 -18.09 -11.04 29.50
CA THR A 471 -16.67 -11.47 29.50
C THR A 471 -15.96 -11.15 28.19
N GLU A 472 -16.69 -10.88 27.11
CA GLU A 472 -16.11 -10.52 25.80
C GLU A 472 -15.30 -9.21 25.85
N SER A 473 -15.68 -8.26 26.71
CA SER A 473 -14.96 -6.98 26.86
C SER A 473 -13.59 -7.14 27.52
N LEU A 474 -13.37 -8.22 28.28
CA LEU A 474 -12.11 -8.42 29.00
C LEU A 474 -11.00 -8.94 28.09
N PHE A 475 -11.29 -9.69 27.02
CA PHE A 475 -10.27 -10.27 26.11
C PHE A 475 -9.88 -9.32 24.97
N ARG A 476 -9.50 -8.08 25.27
CA ARG A 476 -9.23 -7.05 24.24
C ARG A 476 -7.96 -6.26 24.50
N CYS A 477 -6.99 -6.86 25.17
CA CYS A 477 -5.66 -6.28 25.40
C CYS A 477 -4.58 -7.11 24.70
N ALA A 478 -3.54 -6.48 24.19
CA ALA A 478 -2.47 -7.14 23.48
C ALA A 478 -1.28 -7.48 24.39
N THR A 479 -0.68 -8.65 24.16
CA THR A 479 0.58 -9.06 24.79
C THR A 479 1.60 -9.43 23.73
N ALA A 480 2.85 -9.00 23.89
CA ALA A 480 3.97 -9.44 23.07
C ALA A 480 4.49 -10.78 23.60
N ASN A 481 4.38 -11.84 22.79
CA ASN A 481 4.70 -13.20 23.19
C ASN A 481 6.11 -13.61 22.75
N ILE A 482 6.95 -13.96 23.72
CA ILE A 482 8.35 -14.36 23.50
C ILE A 482 8.49 -15.62 22.63
N ASP A 483 7.59 -16.60 22.80
CA ASP A 483 7.63 -17.88 22.08
C ASP A 483 7.21 -17.72 20.61
N LEU A 484 6.56 -16.60 20.29
CA LEU A 484 6.16 -16.22 18.95
C LEU A 484 7.04 -15.08 18.41
N SER A 485 8.33 -15.06 18.76
CA SER A 485 9.29 -14.03 18.30
C SER A 485 8.91 -12.58 18.66
N GLY A 486 8.10 -12.35 19.69
CA GLY A 486 7.60 -11.03 20.06
C GLY A 486 6.33 -10.63 19.31
N ARG A 487 5.69 -11.54 18.57
CA ARG A 487 4.38 -11.31 17.95
C ARG A 487 3.28 -11.22 18.99
N TRP A 488 2.23 -10.48 18.64
CA TRP A 488 1.21 -10.09 19.58
C TRP A 488 0.04 -11.06 19.56
N VAL A 489 -0.48 -11.34 20.75
CA VAL A 489 -1.69 -12.14 20.95
C VAL A 489 -2.67 -11.38 21.84
N VAL A 490 -3.95 -11.62 21.61
CA VAL A 490 -5.01 -11.06 22.43
C VAL A 490 -5.07 -11.82 23.76
N ALA A 491 -5.24 -11.09 24.85
CA ALA A 491 -5.38 -11.63 26.19
C ALA A 491 -6.43 -10.89 27.02
N ASP A 492 -6.85 -11.55 28.12
CA ASP A 492 -7.77 -10.99 29.11
C ASP A 492 -7.07 -9.91 29.94
N CYS A 493 -7.51 -8.66 29.78
CA CYS A 493 -7.00 -7.45 30.41
C CYS A 493 -6.96 -7.52 31.95
N SER A 494 -7.74 -8.42 32.57
CA SER A 494 -7.76 -8.63 34.03
C SER A 494 -6.66 -9.56 34.54
N GLN A 495 -6.02 -10.31 33.64
CA GLN A 495 -4.89 -11.19 33.98
C GLN A 495 -3.68 -10.37 34.42
N LYS A 496 -2.79 -11.02 35.16
CA LYS A 496 -1.56 -10.39 35.66
C LYS A 496 -0.37 -10.86 34.83
N TYR A 497 0.11 -9.99 33.96
CA TYR A 497 1.34 -10.20 33.19
C TYR A 497 2.31 -9.05 33.44
N TYR A 498 3.57 -9.23 33.05
CA TYR A 498 4.52 -8.13 33.04
C TYR A 498 4.10 -7.08 32.01
N ALA A 499 4.56 -5.84 32.15
CA ALA A 499 4.30 -4.79 31.16
C ALA A 499 5.59 -4.34 30.46
N ALA A 500 5.46 -4.02 29.18
CA ALA A 500 6.51 -3.45 28.35
C ALA A 500 6.57 -1.94 28.56
N CYS A 501 7.72 -1.46 29.03
CA CYS A 501 7.94 -0.05 29.32
C CYS A 501 9.03 0.49 28.39
N ARG A 502 8.78 1.61 27.73
CA ARG A 502 9.72 2.28 26.82
C ARG A 502 10.31 3.53 27.47
N ALA A 503 11.60 3.74 27.31
CA ALA A 503 12.25 4.94 27.81
C ALA A 503 11.76 6.18 27.06
N SER A 504 11.59 7.29 27.77
CA SER A 504 11.15 8.55 27.17
C SER A 504 12.22 9.09 26.21
N GLY A 505 11.85 9.34 24.94
CA GLY A 505 12.77 9.87 23.92
C GLY A 505 13.75 8.86 23.32
N GLN A 506 13.63 7.57 23.65
CA GLN A 506 14.52 6.51 23.14
C GLN A 506 13.69 5.34 22.61
N PRO A 507 13.43 5.26 21.28
CA PRO A 507 12.46 4.32 20.73
C PRO A 507 12.88 2.85 20.88
N TYR A 508 14.18 2.57 20.90
CA TYR A 508 14.72 1.20 20.98
C TYR A 508 15.07 0.74 22.40
N ASN A 509 14.97 1.61 23.40
CA ASN A 509 15.27 1.26 24.79
C ASN A 509 14.01 0.81 25.53
N TRP A 510 13.90 -0.51 25.69
CA TRP A 510 12.78 -1.19 26.35
C TRP A 510 13.21 -1.87 27.65
N THR A 511 12.32 -1.84 28.64
CA THR A 511 12.44 -2.61 29.86
C THR A 511 11.13 -3.27 30.20
N ILE A 512 11.16 -4.28 31.06
CA ILE A 512 10.00 -5.04 31.50
C ILE A 512 9.79 -4.79 32.98
N THR A 513 8.53 -4.68 33.42
CA THR A 513 8.23 -4.49 34.84
C THR A 513 8.80 -5.62 35.70
N THR A 514 9.10 -5.33 36.97
CA THR A 514 9.69 -6.31 37.88
C THR A 514 8.68 -7.31 38.44
N TYR A 515 7.39 -6.94 38.43
CA TYR A 515 6.27 -7.75 38.90
C TYR A 515 5.11 -7.75 37.88
N PRO A 516 4.30 -8.83 37.85
CA PRO A 516 3.09 -8.89 37.03
C PRO A 516 1.98 -7.96 37.54
N THR A 517 1.25 -7.35 36.61
CA THR A 517 0.17 -6.40 36.85
C THR A 517 -0.96 -6.60 35.84
N SER A 518 -2.16 -6.10 36.14
CA SER A 518 -3.23 -6.05 35.13
C SER A 518 -3.01 -4.88 34.18
N TYR A 519 -3.59 -4.98 32.97
CA TYR A 519 -3.41 -3.96 31.93
C TYR A 519 -3.73 -2.54 32.44
N SER A 520 -4.77 -2.41 33.26
CA SER A 520 -5.21 -1.13 33.84
C SER A 520 -4.19 -0.44 34.74
N PHE A 521 -3.23 -1.18 35.30
CA PHE A 521 -2.19 -0.68 36.21
C PHE A 521 -0.79 -0.82 35.59
N ALA A 522 -0.69 -1.04 34.27
CA ALA A 522 0.58 -1.25 33.58
C ALA A 522 1.43 0.03 33.54
N GLU A 523 0.83 1.20 33.28
CA GLU A 523 1.53 2.51 33.31
C GLU A 523 2.19 2.78 34.67
N ASP A 524 1.44 2.57 35.76
CA ASP A 524 1.93 2.81 37.13
C ASP A 524 3.02 1.81 37.58
N ALA A 525 3.13 0.67 36.90
CA ALA A 525 4.13 -0.36 37.21
C ALA A 525 5.48 -0.12 36.51
N CYS A 526 5.54 0.81 35.56
CA CYS A 526 6.78 1.13 34.85
C CYS A 526 7.78 1.87 35.75
N PRO A 527 9.09 1.60 35.63
CA PRO A 527 10.12 2.34 36.36
C PRO A 527 10.17 3.83 36.01
N ASP A 528 10.80 4.64 36.86
CA ASP A 528 11.04 6.06 36.60
C ASP A 528 11.73 6.27 35.23
N ASN A 529 11.29 7.28 34.48
CA ASN A 529 11.70 7.63 33.11
C ASN A 529 11.24 6.67 32.00
N TYR A 530 10.57 5.57 32.36
CA TYR A 530 9.90 4.68 31.41
C TYR A 530 8.39 4.87 31.49
N ARG A 531 7.70 4.55 30.40
CA ARG A 531 6.23 4.58 30.30
C ARG A 531 5.72 3.32 29.63
N PHE A 532 4.51 2.90 29.99
CA PHE A 532 3.86 1.79 29.32
C PHE A 532 3.63 2.18 27.86
N SER A 533 4.04 1.32 26.94
CA SER A 533 4.03 1.67 25.53
C SER A 533 3.89 0.44 24.64
N ALA A 534 3.54 0.69 23.38
CA ALA A 534 3.55 -0.29 22.31
C ALA A 534 4.63 0.09 21.28
N PRO A 535 5.36 -0.88 20.72
CA PRO A 535 6.21 -0.66 19.56
C PRO A 535 5.43 0.00 18.42
N ARG A 536 6.05 0.95 17.73
CA ARG A 536 5.42 1.72 16.65
C ARG A 536 5.99 1.42 15.27
N THR A 537 7.06 0.65 15.25
CA THR A 537 7.74 0.16 14.05
C THR A 537 8.12 -1.30 14.29
N ALA A 538 8.35 -2.04 13.21
CA ALA A 538 8.84 -3.41 13.28
C ALA A 538 10.18 -3.51 14.04
N LEU A 539 11.10 -2.56 13.80
CA LEU A 539 12.39 -2.51 14.49
C LEU A 539 12.23 -2.30 16.00
N GLU A 540 11.32 -1.42 16.44
CA GLU A 540 10.99 -1.30 17.87
C GLU A 540 10.45 -2.60 18.47
N ASN A 541 9.64 -3.35 17.71
CA ASN A 541 9.10 -4.63 18.20
C ASN A 541 10.23 -5.66 18.36
N SER A 542 11.23 -5.64 17.48
CA SER A 542 12.42 -6.47 17.60
C SER A 542 13.25 -6.12 18.84
N TYR A 543 13.42 -4.83 19.17
CA TYR A 543 14.06 -4.40 20.41
C TYR A 543 13.27 -4.80 21.66
N LEU A 544 11.93 -4.71 21.62
CA LEU A 544 11.09 -5.23 22.71
C LEU A 544 11.24 -6.77 22.85
N SER A 545 11.23 -7.50 21.74
CA SER A 545 11.44 -8.95 21.70
C SER A 545 12.80 -9.34 22.31
N LYS A 546 13.85 -8.57 22.02
CA LYS A 546 15.16 -8.70 22.65
C LYS A 546 15.10 -8.44 24.15
N ALA A 547 14.47 -7.34 24.59
CA ALA A 547 14.34 -7.02 26.02
C ALA A 547 13.59 -8.11 26.81
N LEU A 548 12.58 -8.75 26.20
CA LEU A 548 11.90 -9.92 26.79
C LEU A 548 12.85 -11.11 26.96
N LYS A 549 13.66 -11.42 25.93
CA LYS A 549 14.63 -12.52 25.95
C LYS A 549 15.75 -12.31 26.97
N ASP A 550 16.30 -11.10 27.01
CA ASP A 550 17.43 -10.72 27.88
C ASP A 550 17.05 -10.70 29.37
N ASN A 551 15.75 -10.57 29.69
CA ASN A 551 15.27 -10.68 31.06
C ASN A 551 15.36 -12.10 31.64
N HIS A 552 15.48 -13.14 30.79
CA HIS A 552 15.57 -14.56 31.19
C HIS A 552 14.47 -15.00 32.18
N ARG A 553 13.30 -14.37 32.10
CA ARG A 553 12.14 -14.67 32.95
C ARG A 553 11.31 -15.77 32.33
N ASP A 554 10.64 -16.54 33.18
CA ASP A 554 9.52 -17.36 32.75
C ASP A 554 8.27 -16.47 32.66
N TYR A 555 7.68 -16.44 31.47
CA TYR A 555 6.49 -15.65 31.16
C TYR A 555 5.22 -16.52 31.13
N ASP A 556 5.32 -17.79 31.53
CA ASP A 556 4.22 -18.77 31.50
C ASP A 556 3.54 -18.87 30.11
N GLY A 557 4.29 -18.59 29.04
CA GLY A 557 3.78 -18.55 27.65
C GLY A 557 2.90 -17.35 27.30
N HIS A 558 2.82 -16.32 28.15
CA HIS A 558 1.93 -15.16 27.98
C HIS A 558 2.64 -13.85 27.61
N GLY A 559 3.95 -13.76 27.84
CA GLY A 559 4.76 -12.60 27.49
C GLY A 559 4.50 -11.36 28.35
N ALA A 560 4.50 -10.17 27.75
CA ALA A 560 4.25 -8.91 28.44
C ALA A 560 3.17 -8.08 27.74
N TRP A 561 2.37 -7.34 28.52
CA TRP A 561 1.47 -6.32 28.02
C TRP A 561 2.22 -5.33 27.14
N VAL A 562 1.63 -4.99 26.00
CA VAL A 562 1.97 -3.79 25.21
C VAL A 562 0.80 -2.82 25.31
N ASP A 563 1.05 -1.51 25.26
CA ASP A 563 -0.03 -0.51 25.37
C ASP A 563 -0.90 -0.47 24.11
N PHE A 564 -1.72 -1.49 23.93
CA PHE A 564 -2.63 -1.63 22.80
C PHE A 564 -3.85 -2.46 23.19
N ASN A 565 -5.03 -1.86 23.03
CA ASN A 565 -6.30 -2.51 23.40
C ASN A 565 -7.46 -2.04 22.51
N SER A 566 -8.55 -2.80 22.50
CA SER A 566 -9.81 -2.44 21.83
C SER A 566 -10.99 -2.41 22.80
N LEU A 567 -10.78 -1.81 23.98
CA LEU A 567 -11.78 -1.75 25.06
C LEU A 567 -12.95 -0.81 24.75
N ASP A 568 -12.68 0.34 24.12
CA ASP A 568 -13.71 1.35 23.80
C ASP A 568 -14.63 0.91 22.66
N TYR A 569 -14.07 0.42 21.55
CA TYR A 569 -14.84 -0.13 20.43
C TYR A 569 -14.22 -1.43 19.90
N LYS A 570 -15.07 -2.41 19.55
CA LYS A 570 -14.63 -3.71 19.05
C LYS A 570 -13.85 -3.53 17.74
N SER A 571 -12.72 -4.22 17.60
CA SER A 571 -11.84 -4.13 16.42
C SER A 571 -11.20 -2.76 16.18
N CYS A 572 -11.34 -1.81 17.10
CA CYS A 572 -10.61 -0.55 17.09
C CYS A 572 -9.48 -0.61 18.12
N TRP A 573 -8.29 -0.98 17.67
CA TRP A 573 -7.14 -1.12 18.54
C TRP A 573 -6.38 0.19 18.68
N VAL A 574 -6.18 0.65 19.91
CA VAL A 574 -5.61 1.96 20.22
C VAL A 574 -4.61 1.89 21.37
N THR A 575 -3.64 2.81 21.33
CA THR A 575 -2.71 3.10 22.43
C THR A 575 -3.29 4.17 23.35
N GLY A 576 -2.80 4.27 24.60
CA GLY A 576 -3.23 5.30 25.56
C GLY A 576 -3.82 4.74 26.85
N GLY A 577 -3.50 3.48 27.17
CA GLY A 577 -3.98 2.80 28.37
C GLY A 577 -5.45 2.37 28.31
N PRO A 578 -6.02 1.96 29.46
CA PRO A 578 -7.34 1.33 29.52
C PRO A 578 -8.52 2.28 29.18
N ASN A 579 -8.28 3.59 29.21
CA ASN A 579 -9.29 4.63 28.96
C ASN A 579 -9.12 5.28 27.56
N ALA A 580 -8.32 4.67 26.69
CA ALA A 580 -8.12 5.15 25.34
C ALA A 580 -9.43 5.07 24.54
N THR A 581 -9.74 6.12 23.79
CA THR A 581 -10.94 6.21 22.96
C THR A 581 -10.61 5.92 21.51
N CYS A 582 -11.49 5.19 20.83
CA CYS A 582 -11.40 4.89 19.41
C CYS A 582 -11.61 6.17 18.57
N PRO A 583 -10.62 6.62 17.77
CA PRO A 583 -10.74 7.89 17.04
C PRO A 583 -11.73 7.84 15.86
N TYR A 584 -12.15 6.64 15.45
CA TYR A 584 -13.02 6.41 14.30
C TYR A 584 -14.22 5.50 14.65
N SER A 585 -14.68 5.53 15.91
CA SER A 585 -15.82 4.72 16.37
C SER A 585 -17.08 4.95 15.55
N ASP A 586 -17.33 6.19 15.12
CA ASP A 586 -18.51 6.54 14.34
C ASP A 586 -18.46 5.96 12.92
N SER A 587 -17.28 5.97 12.29
CA SER A 587 -17.05 5.35 10.99
C SER A 587 -17.28 3.83 11.04
N LEU A 588 -16.78 3.17 12.10
CA LEU A 588 -17.00 1.73 12.30
C LEU A 588 -18.47 1.40 12.52
N ARG A 589 -19.19 2.19 13.35
CA ARG A 589 -20.62 2.01 13.58
C ARG A 589 -21.41 2.11 12.27
N GLN A 590 -21.10 3.10 11.44
CA GLN A 590 -21.74 3.26 10.13
C GLN A 590 -21.48 2.05 9.23
N GLN A 591 -20.27 1.51 9.24
CA GLN A 591 -19.91 0.34 8.44
C GLN A 591 -20.59 -0.94 8.94
N ASP A 592 -20.64 -1.16 10.25
CA ASP A 592 -21.35 -2.28 10.88
C ASP A 592 -22.85 -2.22 10.55
N ASP A 593 -23.48 -1.04 10.66
CA ASP A 593 -24.88 -0.82 10.31
C ASP A 593 -25.17 -1.13 8.83
N LEU A 594 -24.27 -0.75 7.92
CA LEU A 594 -24.39 -1.03 6.49
C LEU A 594 -24.27 -2.53 6.22
N HIS A 595 -23.28 -3.19 6.82
CA HIS A 595 -23.07 -4.63 6.68
C HIS A 595 -24.28 -5.44 7.18
N GLU A 596 -24.86 -5.03 8.32
CA GLU A 596 -26.08 -5.66 8.86
C GLU A 596 -27.26 -5.52 7.88
N ARG A 597 -27.47 -4.33 7.31
CA ARG A 597 -28.61 -4.09 6.41
C ARG A 597 -28.47 -4.77 5.05
N ILE A 598 -27.28 -4.78 4.47
CA ILE A 598 -27.06 -5.22 3.09
C ILE A 598 -26.88 -6.75 3.01
N ILE A 599 -26.18 -7.34 3.97
CA ILE A 599 -25.81 -8.76 3.91
C ILE A 599 -26.66 -9.60 4.86
N LEU A 600 -26.79 -9.18 6.12
CA LEU A 600 -27.43 -10.00 7.15
C LEU A 600 -28.95 -10.11 6.92
N VAL A 601 -29.63 -8.99 6.69
CA VAL A 601 -31.09 -8.96 6.53
C VAL A 601 -31.58 -9.82 5.35
N PRO A 602 -31.03 -9.71 4.12
CA PRO A 602 -31.47 -10.55 3.00
C PRO A 602 -31.11 -12.02 3.18
N ALA A 603 -29.95 -12.34 3.77
CA ALA A 603 -29.53 -13.72 4.02
C ALA A 603 -30.45 -14.43 5.04
N ILE A 604 -30.83 -13.74 6.12
CA ILE A 604 -31.81 -14.25 7.09
C ILE A 604 -33.16 -14.46 6.42
N ALA A 605 -33.63 -13.48 5.63
CA ALA A 605 -34.89 -13.60 4.89
C ALA A 605 -34.88 -14.80 3.92
N ALA A 606 -33.79 -14.99 3.18
CA ALA A 606 -33.61 -16.12 2.27
C ALA A 606 -33.59 -17.46 3.02
N THR A 607 -32.94 -17.53 4.18
CA THR A 607 -32.89 -18.74 5.02
C THR A 607 -34.27 -19.09 5.57
N ILE A 608 -35.01 -18.10 6.08
CA ILE A 608 -36.40 -18.28 6.54
C ILE A 608 -37.27 -18.77 5.37
N ALA A 609 -37.15 -18.17 4.20
CA ALA A 609 -37.87 -18.60 3.00
C ALA A 609 -37.55 -20.06 2.65
N LEU A 610 -36.27 -20.45 2.65
CA LEU A 610 -35.81 -21.83 2.42
C LEU A 610 -36.41 -22.82 3.41
N ILE A 611 -36.42 -22.49 4.71
CA ILE A 611 -37.00 -23.32 5.76
C ILE A 611 -38.51 -23.48 5.56
N VAL A 612 -39.22 -22.39 5.27
CA VAL A 612 -40.67 -22.43 4.99
C VAL A 612 -40.96 -23.25 3.74
N THR A 613 -40.18 -23.11 2.67
CA THR A 613 -40.32 -23.92 1.46
C THR A 613 -40.05 -25.40 1.75
N ALA A 614 -39.01 -25.73 2.51
CA ALA A 614 -38.72 -27.11 2.92
C ALA A 614 -39.88 -27.70 3.75
N LEU A 615 -40.37 -26.97 4.75
CA LEU A 615 -41.50 -27.39 5.59
C LEU A 615 -42.78 -27.61 4.75
N THR A 616 -43.07 -26.73 3.81
CA THR A 616 -44.25 -26.90 2.93
C THR A 616 -44.12 -28.11 2.01
N ILE A 617 -42.92 -28.42 1.51
CA ILE A 617 -42.64 -29.66 0.77
C ILE A 617 -42.82 -30.88 1.67
N PHE A 618 -42.27 -30.89 2.88
CA PHE A 618 -42.43 -32.01 3.82
C PHE A 618 -43.91 -32.24 4.18
N VAL A 619 -44.67 -31.18 4.45
CA VAL A 619 -46.12 -31.26 4.71
C VAL A 619 -46.86 -31.83 3.50
N LYS A 620 -46.53 -31.41 2.26
CA LYS A 620 -47.12 -31.99 1.04
C LYS A 620 -46.76 -33.47 0.85
N VAL A 621 -45.53 -33.88 1.13
CA VAL A 621 -45.10 -35.29 1.01
C VAL A 621 -45.81 -36.17 2.05
N VAL A 622 -45.98 -35.71 3.28
CA VAL A 622 -46.73 -36.42 4.34
C VAL A 622 -48.23 -36.44 4.03
N GLY A 623 -48.79 -35.33 3.55
CA GLY A 623 -50.17 -35.22 3.09
C GLY A 623 -50.48 -36.17 1.93
N GLY A 624 -49.59 -36.25 0.94
CA GLY A 624 -49.69 -37.18 -0.20
C GLY A 624 -49.59 -38.65 0.21
N ARG A 625 -48.75 -38.99 1.20
CA ARG A 625 -48.69 -40.35 1.79
C ARG A 625 -49.99 -40.70 2.54
N ARG A 626 -50.62 -39.76 3.26
CA ARG A 626 -51.93 -39.98 3.90
C ARG A 626 -53.06 -40.09 2.87
N GLY A 627 -53.05 -39.30 1.81
CA GLY A 627 -54.02 -39.36 0.70
C GLY A 627 -53.97 -40.68 -0.07
N ARG A 628 -52.77 -41.18 -0.42
CA ARG A 628 -52.59 -42.50 -1.06
C ARG A 628 -53.05 -43.67 -0.18
N ARG A 629 -52.86 -43.60 1.15
CA ARG A 629 -53.40 -44.62 2.08
C ARG A 629 -54.93 -44.60 2.18
N ARG A 630 -55.59 -43.44 2.00
CA ARG A 630 -57.06 -43.34 1.98
C ARG A 630 -57.68 -43.75 0.63
N SER A 631 -57.06 -43.42 -0.50
CA SER A 631 -57.55 -43.79 -1.84
C SER A 631 -57.49 -45.31 -2.08
N ARG A 632 -56.45 -46.00 -1.58
CA ARG A 632 -56.34 -47.48 -1.67
C ARG A 632 -57.43 -48.24 -0.88
N ARG A 633 -58.17 -47.58 0.02
CA ARG A 633 -59.32 -48.14 0.76
C ARG A 633 -60.69 -47.84 0.11
N ARG A 634 -60.75 -47.02 -0.94
CA ARG A 634 -62.01 -46.61 -1.60
C ARG A 634 -62.10 -46.95 -3.10
N GLY A 635 -61.09 -47.61 -3.67
CA GLY A 635 -61.06 -48.02 -5.09
C GLY A 635 -61.70 -49.38 -5.39
N GLY A 636 -62.64 -49.85 -4.57
CA GLY A 636 -63.42 -51.06 -4.83
C GLY A 636 -64.87 -50.79 -4.50
N ASN A 637 -65.61 -50.18 -5.45
CA ASN A 637 -67.05 -50.33 -5.70
C ASN A 637 -67.56 -49.23 -6.63
N GLY A 638 -68.17 -49.64 -7.75
CA GLY A 638 -69.34 -48.98 -8.32
C GLY A 638 -69.12 -48.01 -9.47
N PHE A 639 -69.24 -48.54 -10.70
CA PHE A 639 -69.63 -47.82 -11.91
C PHE A 639 -70.96 -47.06 -11.74
N VAL A 640 -71.14 -45.90 -12.39
CA VAL A 640 -72.36 -45.58 -13.17
C VAL A 640 -71.98 -44.68 -14.36
N TYR A 641 -72.48 -45.06 -15.53
CA TYR A 641 -72.39 -44.49 -16.87
C TYR A 641 -73.66 -43.66 -17.17
N GLU A 642 -73.59 -42.69 -18.09
CA GLU A 642 -74.64 -41.94 -18.84
C GLU A 642 -74.51 -40.41 -18.69
N GLY A 643 -74.49 -39.58 -19.74
CA GLY A 643 -74.85 -39.78 -21.14
C GLY A 643 -74.13 -38.82 -22.09
N VAL A 644 -74.33 -39.10 -23.38
CA VAL A 644 -73.55 -38.71 -24.59
C VAL A 644 -74.17 -37.44 -25.24
N PRO A 645 -73.42 -36.66 -26.06
CA PRO A 645 -73.75 -35.27 -26.35
C PRO A 645 -74.53 -35.05 -27.66
N SER A 646 -75.26 -33.92 -27.70
CA SER A 646 -75.63 -33.18 -28.91
C SER A 646 -75.93 -31.73 -28.54
#